data_AF-A0A2T4BF05-F1
#
_entry.id   AF-A0A2T4BF05-F1
#
_cell.length_a   1.000
_cell.length_b   1.000
_cell.length_c   1.000
_cell.angle_alpha   90.00
_cell.angle_beta   90.00
_cell.angle_gamma   90.00
#
_symmetry.space_group_name_H-M   'P 1'
#
loop_
_entity.id
_entity.type
_entity.pdbx_description
1 polymer ?
#
loop_
_entity_poly.entity_id
_entity_poly.type
_entity_poly.pdbx_seq_one_letter_code
_entity_poly.pdbx_strand_id
1 'polypeptide(L)'
;MKSCTLSGPHAVPGGRRWLPSPRFPNWGLWTNGEARCAMLGEGQLLMPAATRPGAVIGCPVKGFASPVLHVVATLMRALCSAAGQLQRAPVASFVRLARHRGRRIAWEAQSRCLATVVNSADSKDSKTLALPSTARYNEIFPQGSNPPPEELVNLARDHLTRHDLYGKNTDNSDPIAFELPELKGATLDEHFHKLGTDCAEPYLRFAKEFACASIPLKPKRWKRQSGWTKYYPDGRPPEKVAAPDEEMLCFDVETMWKEHPFAVMACAVSPTAWYSWLSPWLLGDPAKDRIVVGHHIGYDRARILEEYDLKQTRTGFLDTMSMHVAVNGMCSRQRPTWMRFKKNREERERVASQDPDQGIVELLSNRSMHEEEELWVEKSSINSLRDVAKFHLNATIDKSARDDFGELSREEILEKLEELIEYCAADVSTTHKVYQIVLPSFLNVCPHPVSFAALRHLSSVILPVNESWNAYIANAEATYHKLSASVEERLKGLAEKAAELNDDPEESWKNDPWLRQLDWTTKPIRIVKAKRKGEVDRPAANQKMPGKPQWYKDLFTKNVINLTVRNRIAPLLLKLAWDGHPLIWSNKHGWVFQVKPADVDAYRAKQMTEVVFDDSEPTLRDDWGHSYFKLPHKDGPSARCANPLAKGYLNYFENGTLSSEYEYAKEALEMNASCSYWISARGRITSQMVVTEHDVSAATGGVTETREAGEKFQGFILPQVIPMGTITRRAVENTWLTASNAKKNRVGSELKSMVKAPDGYCFVGADVDSEELWIASLVGDATFKIHGGNAIGFMTLEGTKAAGTDLHSRTAAILGISRNQAKVFNYGRIYGAGLKFAATLLRQFNPKLSDSETMEIAKKLYANTKGTRTTRKTINKQPFWRGGTESFVFNKLEQFAEQDWARTPVLAAGITQALMSRFVSKGSYLPSRINWAIQSSGVDYLHLLIVSMDYLIRRFNLSARLAITVHDEIRYLVKDEDKYKTAMALQVANLWTRAMFAQQVGIDDLPQSCAFFSAVDIDRVLRKEVDMDCITPSHPTPIPHGESLDIQTLLSKGSEARLDPSTVPDPKLAPKLDDIPYEPRTPVMQTLQGHSENNIAFIKAQIANDDQELLDIAKDLRKLDAPPKTRRVSFTSAPRYSHPWMVPLDDPIPLAEAIGLGYDDKSQKKISWPKHSVDVISKPNVSTGSL
;
A
#
# COMPACT_ATOMS: atom_id res chain seq x y z
N MET A 1 -37.65 -47.05 -1.34
CA MET A 1 -38.59 -47.99 -0.70
C MET A 1 -38.40 -47.92 0.82
N LYS A 2 -39.43 -48.32 1.59
CA LYS A 2 -39.44 -48.83 2.99
C LYS A 2 -38.28 -48.48 3.96
N SER A 3 -38.52 -48.14 5.24
CA SER A 3 -39.73 -47.75 5.99
C SER A 3 -39.36 -47.54 7.48
N CYS A 4 -40.26 -46.92 8.25
CA CYS A 4 -40.40 -47.06 9.71
C CYS A 4 -39.39 -46.35 10.63
N THR A 5 -39.76 -45.87 11.84
CA THR A 5 -40.95 -45.11 12.35
C THR A 5 -40.79 -44.90 13.88
N LEU A 6 -41.69 -44.11 14.48
CA LEU A 6 -41.94 -43.94 15.94
C LEU A 6 -40.99 -42.96 16.66
N SER A 7 -41.43 -42.14 17.61
CA SER A 7 -42.76 -41.55 17.89
C SER A 7 -42.61 -40.46 18.98
N GLY A 8 -43.38 -39.36 18.92
CA GLY A 8 -43.54 -38.43 20.07
C GLY A 8 -44.65 -38.90 21.03
N PRO A 9 -45.37 -38.00 21.74
CA PRO A 9 -45.18 -36.54 21.88
C PRO A 9 -45.42 -36.03 23.35
N HIS A 10 -45.63 -34.70 23.51
CA HIS A 10 -46.16 -33.97 24.70
C HIS A 10 -45.23 -33.71 25.92
N ALA A 11 -45.49 -32.76 26.83
CA ALA A 11 -45.88 -31.33 26.69
C ALA A 11 -46.00 -30.61 28.07
N VAL A 12 -45.28 -29.48 28.28
CA VAL A 12 -45.71 -28.29 29.11
C VAL A 12 -45.89 -28.52 30.64
N PRO A 13 -45.93 -27.51 31.57
CA PRO A 13 -45.50 -26.09 31.58
C PRO A 13 -44.44 -25.72 32.67
N GLY A 14 -43.81 -24.54 32.51
CA GLY A 14 -43.69 -23.53 33.58
C GLY A 14 -42.54 -23.56 34.61
N GLY A 15 -41.93 -22.40 34.86
CA GLY A 15 -40.94 -22.15 35.92
C GLY A 15 -40.37 -20.72 35.88
N ARG A 16 -39.95 -20.12 37.01
CA ARG A 16 -39.50 -18.70 37.08
C ARG A 16 -38.10 -18.51 37.68
N ARG A 17 -37.28 -17.69 36.98
CA ARG A 17 -36.18 -16.82 37.48
C ARG A 17 -34.91 -17.46 38.07
N TRP A 18 -33.89 -16.58 38.17
CA TRP A 18 -32.62 -16.67 38.90
C TRP A 18 -31.46 -17.41 38.23
N LEU A 19 -30.75 -16.68 37.36
CA LEU A 19 -29.34 -16.93 37.02
C LEU A 19 -28.45 -15.93 37.78
N PRO A 20 -27.39 -16.37 38.48
CA PRO A 20 -26.36 -15.49 39.03
C PRO A 20 -25.23 -15.24 38.01
N SER A 21 -24.71 -14.02 37.98
CA SER A 21 -23.59 -13.63 37.11
C SER A 21 -22.22 -14.00 37.71
N PRO A 22 -21.31 -14.63 36.95
CA PRO A 22 -19.90 -14.73 37.31
C PRO A 22 -19.12 -13.51 36.77
N ARG A 23 -18.45 -12.76 37.65
CA ARG A 23 -17.56 -11.65 37.28
C ARG A 23 -16.23 -12.18 36.72
N PHE A 24 -15.76 -11.64 35.59
CA PHE A 24 -14.40 -11.86 35.09
C PHE A 24 -13.46 -10.69 35.47
N PRO A 25 -12.17 -10.91 35.78
CA PRO A 25 -11.29 -9.85 36.31
C PRO A 25 -10.41 -9.20 35.23
N ASN A 26 -10.19 -7.89 35.40
CA ASN A 26 -9.40 -6.97 34.57
C ASN A 26 -8.14 -7.56 33.91
N TRP A 27 -7.90 -7.14 32.67
CA TRP A 27 -6.61 -7.17 31.97
C TRP A 27 -6.26 -5.74 31.56
N GLY A 28 -5.02 -5.32 31.75
CA GLY A 28 -4.58 -3.94 31.49
C GLY A 28 -3.68 -3.78 30.28
N LEU A 29 -3.77 -2.61 29.65
CA LEU A 29 -2.69 -1.87 28.97
C LEU A 29 -1.66 -2.70 28.18
N TRP A 30 -1.97 -3.00 26.91
CA TRP A 30 -0.97 -3.21 25.86
C TRP A 30 -1.39 -2.47 24.58
N THR A 31 -0.85 -1.26 24.41
CA THR A 31 -0.93 -0.49 23.16
C THR A 31 0.24 -0.85 22.23
N ASN A 32 0.16 -0.43 20.96
CA ASN A 32 1.18 -0.56 19.91
C ASN A 32 1.49 -1.99 19.41
N GLY A 33 0.86 -2.39 18.31
CA GLY A 33 1.24 -3.55 17.50
C GLY A 33 1.95 -3.14 16.20
N GLU A 34 3.23 -3.52 16.04
CA GLU A 34 4.01 -3.21 14.82
C GLU A 34 3.63 -4.12 13.63
N ALA A 35 3.14 -3.53 12.54
CA ALA A 35 2.90 -4.27 11.29
C ALA A 35 4.21 -4.46 10.48
N ARG A 36 4.95 -5.55 10.75
CA ARG A 36 6.07 -5.98 9.88
C ARG A 36 5.52 -6.67 8.62
N CYS A 37 5.52 -5.95 7.49
CA CYS A 37 5.11 -6.47 6.19
C CYS A 37 6.07 -7.58 5.68
N ALA A 38 5.54 -8.61 5.02
CA ALA A 38 6.32 -9.74 4.49
C ALA A 38 5.69 -10.34 3.22
N MET A 39 6.29 -10.08 2.06
CA MET A 39 5.86 -10.62 0.76
C MET A 39 6.20 -12.11 0.60
N LEU A 40 5.49 -12.84 -0.29
CA LEU A 40 5.93 -14.08 -1.00
C LEU A 40 4.82 -14.67 -1.90
N GLY A 41 5.13 -15.00 -3.17
CA GLY A 41 4.31 -15.87 -4.06
C GLY A 41 4.48 -17.38 -3.74
N GLU A 42 4.43 -18.38 -4.63
CA GLU A 42 4.15 -18.60 -6.09
C GLU A 42 3.71 -20.10 -6.23
N GLY A 43 3.14 -20.67 -7.31
CA GLY A 43 2.51 -20.17 -8.56
C GLY A 43 2.63 -21.16 -9.76
N GLN A 44 1.67 -21.16 -10.71
CA GLN A 44 1.70 -21.64 -12.12
C GLN A 44 1.49 -23.14 -12.56
N LEU A 45 0.55 -23.35 -13.53
CA LEU A 45 0.62 -24.14 -14.82
C LEU A 45 0.54 -25.71 -14.81
N LEU A 46 0.05 -26.50 -15.81
CA LEU A 46 -0.43 -26.44 -17.25
C LEU A 46 -1.40 -27.65 -17.53
N MET A 47 -2.59 -27.57 -18.17
CA MET A 47 -3.01 -27.52 -19.62
C MET A 47 -3.47 -28.85 -20.32
N PRO A 48 -4.27 -28.82 -21.45
CA PRO A 48 -5.37 -29.79 -21.69
C PRO A 48 -5.58 -30.32 -23.16
N ALA A 49 -6.68 -31.07 -23.42
CA ALA A 49 -7.35 -31.28 -24.73
C ALA A 49 -8.72 -32.01 -24.59
N ALA A 50 -9.70 -32.05 -25.54
CA ALA A 50 -10.19 -31.12 -26.58
C ALA A 50 -11.46 -31.69 -27.31
N THR A 51 -12.35 -30.82 -27.86
CA THR A 51 -13.36 -31.09 -28.96
C THR A 51 -14.55 -32.07 -28.70
N ARG A 52 -15.73 -32.05 -29.38
CA ARG A 52 -16.46 -31.17 -30.37
C ARG A 52 -18.02 -31.45 -30.34
N PRO A 53 -18.91 -30.78 -31.12
CA PRO A 53 -20.33 -30.55 -30.75
C PRO A 53 -21.42 -31.25 -31.63
N GLY A 54 -22.71 -30.92 -31.37
CA GLY A 54 -23.84 -31.16 -32.27
C GLY A 54 -24.96 -30.10 -32.17
N ALA A 55 -25.68 -29.87 -33.27
CA ALA A 55 -26.91 -29.05 -33.42
C ALA A 55 -28.02 -29.93 -34.07
N VAL A 56 -29.28 -29.56 -34.35
CA VAL A 56 -30.04 -28.28 -34.19
C VAL A 56 -31.35 -28.57 -33.39
N ILE A 57 -32.63 -28.24 -33.65
CA ILE A 57 -33.47 -27.56 -34.68
C ILE A 57 -34.69 -26.94 -33.92
N GLY A 58 -35.27 -25.80 -34.33
CA GLY A 58 -36.65 -25.45 -33.91
C GLY A 58 -37.07 -23.96 -33.92
N CYS A 59 -37.88 -23.57 -34.91
CA CYS A 59 -38.64 -22.30 -35.00
C CYS A 59 -40.14 -22.68 -35.30
N PRO A 60 -41.12 -21.79 -35.63
CA PRO A 60 -41.18 -20.30 -35.72
C PRO A 60 -42.53 -19.68 -35.19
N VAL A 61 -42.87 -18.43 -35.64
CA VAL A 61 -44.23 -17.76 -35.69
C VAL A 61 -44.69 -17.09 -34.36
N LYS A 62 -45.18 -15.83 -34.22
CA LYS A 62 -45.65 -14.65 -35.04
C LYS A 62 -45.40 -13.33 -34.23
N GLY A 63 -45.66 -12.07 -34.63
CA GLY A 63 -46.05 -11.45 -35.93
C GLY A 63 -47.17 -10.36 -35.83
N PHE A 64 -46.96 -9.15 -36.42
CA PHE A 64 -47.87 -7.96 -36.55
C PHE A 64 -48.18 -7.14 -35.26
N ALA A 65 -48.53 -5.83 -35.25
CA ALA A 65 -48.32 -4.66 -36.16
C ALA A 65 -48.70 -3.31 -35.44
N SER A 66 -48.51 -2.14 -36.09
CA SER A 66 -48.77 -0.74 -35.60
C SER A 66 -49.87 -0.05 -36.48
N PRO A 67 -50.16 1.30 -36.51
CA PRO A 67 -49.81 2.49 -35.68
C PRO A 67 -50.99 3.51 -35.41
N VAL A 68 -50.73 4.79 -35.02
CA VAL A 68 -51.35 6.10 -35.48
C VAL A 68 -51.43 7.22 -34.38
N LEU A 69 -51.47 8.52 -34.81
CA LEU A 69 -51.30 9.79 -34.07
C LEU A 69 -52.63 10.55 -33.73
N HIS A 70 -52.59 11.48 -32.75
CA HIS A 70 -53.33 12.78 -32.78
C HIS A 70 -52.66 13.90 -31.91
N VAL A 71 -53.25 15.12 -31.81
CA VAL A 71 -52.49 16.38 -31.61
C VAL A 71 -53.30 17.61 -31.06
N VAL A 72 -52.60 18.70 -30.65
CA VAL A 72 -52.99 20.16 -30.55
C VAL A 72 -53.45 20.83 -29.20
N ALA A 73 -52.62 21.81 -28.75
CA ALA A 73 -52.85 23.17 -28.17
C ALA A 73 -53.82 23.46 -26.96
N THR A 74 -53.76 24.60 -26.22
CA THR A 74 -53.06 25.92 -26.40
C THR A 74 -52.41 26.42 -25.06
N LEU A 75 -52.37 27.66 -24.50
CA LEU A 75 -52.96 29.01 -24.76
C LEU A 75 -52.00 30.19 -24.34
N MET A 76 -52.39 31.10 -23.40
CA MET A 76 -51.71 32.34 -22.95
C MET A 76 -52.19 32.73 -21.52
N ARG A 77 -51.78 33.77 -20.76
CA ARG A 77 -50.95 35.02 -20.90
C ARG A 77 -50.47 35.38 -19.45
N ALA A 78 -49.65 36.36 -19.07
CA ALA A 78 -48.99 37.56 -19.64
C ALA A 78 -47.58 37.75 -18.98
N LEU A 79 -46.91 38.90 -18.77
CA LEU A 79 -47.11 40.36 -18.97
C LEU A 79 -45.70 41.02 -19.17
N CYS A 80 -45.57 42.34 -19.42
CA CYS A 80 -44.28 42.99 -19.78
C CYS A 80 -44.12 44.46 -19.32
N SER A 81 -42.90 44.99 -19.45
CA SER A 81 -42.60 46.43 -19.63
C SER A 81 -41.56 46.62 -20.77
N ALA A 82 -41.53 47.81 -21.38
CA ALA A 82 -40.70 48.17 -22.56
C ALA A 82 -39.70 49.29 -22.19
N ALA A 83 -38.83 49.84 -23.06
CA ALA A 83 -38.58 49.74 -24.51
C ALA A 83 -37.05 49.89 -24.75
N GLY A 84 -36.44 49.86 -25.95
CA GLY A 84 -36.83 49.80 -27.37
C GLY A 84 -35.55 50.02 -28.22
N GLN A 85 -35.49 50.04 -29.54
CA GLN A 85 -36.43 49.79 -30.65
C GLN A 85 -35.60 49.26 -31.85
N LEU A 86 -36.18 48.58 -32.85
CA LEU A 86 -35.40 47.82 -33.86
C LEU A 86 -35.98 47.92 -35.29
N GLN A 87 -35.15 48.29 -36.29
CA GLN A 87 -35.53 48.32 -37.71
C GLN A 87 -35.25 47.00 -38.45
N ARG A 88 -36.04 46.70 -39.49
CA ARG A 88 -35.99 45.45 -40.28
C ARG A 88 -35.09 45.56 -41.52
N ALA A 89 -34.25 44.54 -41.74
CA ALA A 89 -33.62 44.20 -43.02
C ALA A 89 -33.37 42.65 -43.09
N PRO A 90 -33.18 42.04 -44.28
CA PRO A 90 -33.94 40.82 -44.59
C PRO A 90 -33.16 39.47 -44.64
N VAL A 91 -33.95 38.39 -44.78
CA VAL A 91 -33.65 36.95 -44.61
C VAL A 91 -32.57 36.35 -45.55
N ALA A 92 -31.96 37.13 -46.45
CA ALA A 92 -31.05 36.64 -47.49
C ALA A 92 -29.70 36.08 -46.98
N SER A 93 -29.27 36.43 -45.77
CA SER A 93 -27.95 36.07 -45.22
C SER A 93 -27.83 34.61 -44.74
N PHE A 94 -28.91 34.06 -44.15
CA PHE A 94 -28.85 32.76 -43.46
C PHE A 94 -28.53 31.59 -44.40
N VAL A 95 -29.06 31.59 -45.64
CA VAL A 95 -28.88 30.48 -46.59
C VAL A 95 -27.43 30.40 -47.10
N ARG A 96 -26.71 31.53 -47.22
CA ARG A 96 -25.27 31.52 -47.54
C ARG A 96 -24.42 31.07 -46.36
N LEU A 97 -24.76 31.48 -45.13
CA LEU A 97 -24.03 31.05 -43.93
C LEU A 97 -24.19 29.54 -43.67
N ALA A 98 -25.41 29.01 -43.86
CA ALA A 98 -25.69 27.58 -43.76
C ALA A 98 -24.90 26.75 -44.79
N ARG A 99 -24.84 27.21 -46.06
CA ARG A 99 -24.04 26.52 -47.10
C ARG A 99 -22.53 26.61 -46.87
N HIS A 100 -22.01 27.63 -46.19
CA HIS A 100 -20.60 27.68 -45.80
C HIS A 100 -20.27 26.81 -44.58
N ARG A 101 -21.15 26.73 -43.57
CA ARG A 101 -20.94 25.79 -42.44
C ARG A 101 -21.06 24.33 -42.89
N GLY A 102 -22.07 24.01 -43.70
CA GLY A 102 -22.25 22.66 -44.28
C GLY A 102 -21.09 22.18 -45.16
N ARG A 103 -20.29 23.10 -45.74
CA ARG A 103 -19.09 22.75 -46.52
C ARG A 103 -17.78 22.65 -45.72
N ARG A 104 -17.73 23.08 -44.46
CA ARG A 104 -16.60 22.74 -43.56
C ARG A 104 -16.81 21.40 -42.86
N ILE A 105 -18.02 21.15 -42.35
CA ILE A 105 -18.35 19.87 -41.69
C ILE A 105 -18.18 18.67 -42.67
N ALA A 106 -18.43 18.87 -43.97
CA ALA A 106 -18.17 17.87 -45.01
C ALA A 106 -16.66 17.64 -45.34
N TRP A 107 -15.74 18.37 -44.70
CA TRP A 107 -14.28 18.19 -44.79
C TRP A 107 -13.64 17.85 -43.45
N GLU A 108 -14.38 17.94 -42.34
CA GLU A 108 -13.99 17.46 -41.00
C GLU A 108 -14.65 16.12 -40.64
N ALA A 109 -15.31 15.48 -41.62
CA ALA A 109 -15.53 14.04 -41.58
C ALA A 109 -14.15 13.34 -41.66
N GLN A 110 -13.57 13.03 -40.49
CA GLN A 110 -12.40 12.17 -40.39
C GLN A 110 -12.71 10.84 -41.07
N SER A 111 -12.23 10.69 -42.31
CA SER A 111 -12.23 9.41 -43.00
C SER A 111 -11.38 8.47 -42.15
N ARG A 112 -11.97 7.39 -41.64
CA ARG A 112 -11.30 6.48 -40.70
C ARG A 112 -9.97 6.03 -41.30
N CYS A 113 -8.86 6.50 -40.73
CA CYS A 113 -7.53 5.94 -40.95
C CYS A 113 -7.41 4.60 -40.21
N LEU A 114 -8.31 3.66 -40.52
CA LEU A 114 -8.12 2.25 -40.24
C LEU A 114 -6.72 1.89 -40.71
N ALA A 115 -5.88 1.37 -39.80
CA ALA A 115 -4.68 0.65 -40.22
C ALA A 115 -5.12 -0.45 -41.19
N THR A 116 -4.33 -0.73 -42.23
CA THR A 116 -4.73 -1.54 -43.38
C THR A 116 -5.32 -2.89 -42.99
N VAL A 117 -6.65 -2.91 -42.85
CA VAL A 117 -7.45 -4.12 -42.74
C VAL A 117 -7.29 -4.84 -44.06
N VAL A 118 -6.85 -6.10 -44.00
CA VAL A 118 -6.78 -6.92 -45.20
C VAL A 118 -8.22 -7.14 -45.65
N ASN A 119 -8.61 -6.49 -46.75
CA ASN A 119 -9.97 -6.54 -47.30
C ASN A 119 -10.27 -7.91 -47.95
N SER A 120 -10.25 -8.97 -47.15
CA SER A 120 -10.95 -10.21 -47.47
C SER A 120 -12.45 -9.92 -47.41
N ALA A 121 -13.05 -9.67 -48.57
CA ALA A 121 -14.46 -9.33 -48.74
C ALA A 121 -15.42 -10.51 -48.53
N ASP A 122 -15.13 -11.39 -47.57
CA ASP A 122 -15.93 -12.54 -47.15
C ASP A 122 -15.65 -12.86 -45.66
N SER A 123 -16.36 -12.17 -44.75
CA SER A 123 -16.41 -12.54 -43.33
C SER A 123 -17.64 -11.90 -42.65
N LYS A 124 -18.80 -12.54 -42.77
CA LYS A 124 -20.00 -12.22 -41.98
C LYS A 124 -20.31 -13.24 -40.87
N ASP A 125 -19.57 -14.35 -40.83
CA ASP A 125 -19.69 -15.43 -39.83
C ASP A 125 -18.36 -15.69 -39.09
N SER A 126 -17.64 -14.62 -38.71
CA SER A 126 -16.52 -14.78 -37.76
C SER A 126 -17.04 -15.14 -36.39
N LYS A 127 -16.67 -16.32 -35.89
CA LYS A 127 -16.97 -16.76 -34.51
C LYS A 127 -16.06 -16.10 -33.47
N THR A 128 -15.05 -15.35 -33.91
CA THR A 128 -14.02 -14.71 -33.08
C THR A 128 -14.09 -13.19 -33.29
N LEU A 129 -13.88 -12.40 -32.24
CA LEU A 129 -13.79 -10.94 -32.32
C LEU A 129 -12.48 -10.42 -32.95
N ALA A 130 -11.53 -11.32 -33.22
CA ALA A 130 -10.24 -10.99 -33.81
C ALA A 130 -10.38 -10.57 -35.28
N LEU A 131 -9.63 -9.54 -35.69
CA LEU A 131 -9.63 -8.96 -37.03
C LEU A 131 -8.23 -9.05 -37.65
N PRO A 132 -8.07 -9.47 -38.91
CA PRO A 132 -6.75 -9.50 -39.56
C PRO A 132 -6.27 -8.08 -39.88
N SER A 133 -5.18 -7.63 -39.26
CA SER A 133 -4.57 -6.33 -39.54
C SER A 133 -3.07 -6.27 -39.25
N THR A 134 -2.38 -5.36 -39.94
CA THR A 134 -1.10 -4.80 -39.48
C THR A 134 -1.29 -4.00 -38.18
N ALA A 135 -0.21 -3.77 -37.42
CA ALA A 135 -0.24 -3.11 -36.11
C ALA A 135 -1.17 -1.87 -36.04
N ARG A 136 -2.10 -1.86 -35.07
CA ARG A 136 -3.17 -0.84 -34.92
C ARG A 136 -2.72 0.45 -34.23
N TYR A 137 -1.53 0.92 -34.59
CA TYR A 137 -0.92 2.11 -34.00
C TYR A 137 -1.86 3.33 -34.00
N ASN A 138 -2.48 3.64 -35.15
CA ASN A 138 -3.30 4.84 -35.37
C ASN A 138 -4.59 4.89 -34.52
N GLU A 139 -5.05 3.75 -33.99
CA GLU A 139 -6.28 3.68 -33.17
C GLU A 139 -6.02 4.02 -31.70
N ILE A 140 -4.78 3.87 -31.24
CA ILE A 140 -4.33 4.16 -29.86
C ILE A 140 -3.69 5.55 -29.78
N PHE A 141 -2.98 5.96 -30.83
CA PHE A 141 -2.25 7.23 -30.91
C PHE A 141 -2.70 8.04 -32.16
N PRO A 142 -3.77 8.86 -32.06
CA PRO A 142 -4.40 9.52 -33.22
C PRO A 142 -3.52 10.50 -34.00
N GLN A 143 -2.37 10.90 -33.45
CA GLN A 143 -1.46 11.89 -34.04
C GLN A 143 -0.29 11.27 -34.83
N GLY A 144 -0.22 9.94 -34.94
CA GLY A 144 0.91 9.24 -35.57
C GLY A 144 2.05 8.94 -34.58
N SER A 145 3.06 8.19 -35.03
CA SER A 145 4.29 7.93 -34.27
C SER A 145 5.42 8.76 -34.85
N ASN A 146 6.22 9.39 -33.99
CA ASN A 146 7.50 9.96 -34.40
C ASN A 146 8.58 8.90 -34.17
N PRO A 147 9.14 8.28 -35.23
CA PRO A 147 10.13 7.21 -35.05
C PRO A 147 11.36 7.71 -34.28
N PRO A 148 11.94 6.88 -33.39
CA PRO A 148 13.10 7.27 -32.59
C PRO A 148 14.29 7.65 -33.49
N PRO A 149 15.03 8.74 -33.19
CA PRO A 149 16.19 9.16 -33.96
C PRO A 149 17.21 8.02 -34.13
N GLU A 150 17.71 7.84 -35.34
CA GLU A 150 18.56 6.69 -35.70
C GLU A 150 19.84 6.60 -34.83
N GLU A 151 20.41 7.73 -34.41
CA GLU A 151 21.52 7.76 -33.45
C GLU A 151 21.15 7.13 -32.10
N LEU A 152 19.94 7.35 -31.58
CA LEU A 152 19.49 6.73 -30.33
C LEU A 152 19.24 5.23 -30.50
N VAL A 153 18.67 4.82 -31.64
CA VAL A 153 18.48 3.39 -31.99
C VAL A 153 19.82 2.67 -32.10
N ASN A 154 20.84 3.31 -32.68
CA ASN A 154 22.19 2.74 -32.77
C ASN A 154 22.89 2.66 -31.39
N LEU A 155 22.64 3.60 -30.49
CA LEU A 155 23.13 3.52 -29.11
C LEU A 155 22.39 2.45 -28.27
N ALA A 156 21.09 2.26 -28.48
CA ALA A 156 20.34 1.14 -27.90
C ALA A 156 20.91 -0.21 -28.39
N ARG A 157 21.18 -0.36 -29.68
CA ARG A 157 21.83 -1.56 -30.26
C ARG A 157 23.20 -1.83 -29.63
N ASP A 158 24.05 -0.82 -29.49
CA ASP A 158 25.36 -0.95 -28.81
C ASP A 158 25.19 -1.42 -27.35
N HIS A 159 24.35 -0.75 -26.57
CA HIS A 159 24.06 -1.11 -25.18
C HIS A 159 23.52 -2.55 -25.01
N LEU A 160 22.55 -2.96 -25.84
CA LEU A 160 21.99 -4.31 -25.83
C LEU A 160 23.00 -5.37 -26.31
N THR A 161 23.95 -5.00 -27.17
CA THR A 161 25.05 -5.87 -27.61
C THR A 161 26.10 -6.05 -26.50
N ARG A 162 26.52 -4.95 -25.84
CA ARG A 162 27.44 -5.00 -24.68
C ARG A 162 26.90 -5.83 -23.52
N HIS A 163 25.59 -5.98 -23.41
CA HIS A 163 24.92 -6.81 -22.40
C HIS A 163 24.43 -8.18 -22.88
N ASP A 164 24.83 -8.64 -24.08
CA ASP A 164 24.56 -10.00 -24.56
C ASP A 164 23.04 -10.29 -24.68
N LEU A 165 22.25 -9.28 -25.07
CA LEU A 165 20.78 -9.35 -25.24
C LEU A 165 20.33 -9.23 -26.70
N TYR A 166 20.99 -8.38 -27.49
CA TYR A 166 20.59 -8.10 -28.87
C TYR A 166 20.55 -9.37 -29.73
N GLY A 167 19.44 -9.57 -30.47
CA GLY A 167 19.27 -10.68 -31.42
C GLY A 167 19.01 -12.07 -30.82
N LYS A 168 18.74 -12.20 -29.51
CA LYS A 168 18.52 -13.52 -28.87
C LYS A 168 17.09 -14.05 -28.92
N ASN A 169 16.11 -13.17 -28.73
CA ASN A 169 14.68 -13.46 -28.83
C ASN A 169 14.04 -12.35 -29.66
N THR A 170 12.98 -12.69 -30.38
CA THR A 170 11.89 -11.77 -30.76
C THR A 170 10.58 -12.54 -30.58
N ASP A 171 9.60 -11.96 -29.88
CA ASP A 171 8.25 -12.50 -29.99
C ASP A 171 7.75 -12.31 -31.43
N ASN A 172 7.31 -13.42 -32.02
CA ASN A 172 6.77 -13.49 -33.38
C ASN A 172 5.26 -13.84 -33.34
N SER A 173 4.58 -13.55 -32.23
CA SER A 173 3.13 -13.76 -32.10
C SER A 173 2.32 -12.94 -33.11
N ASP A 174 1.23 -13.52 -33.61
CA ASP A 174 0.37 -12.85 -34.60
C ASP A 174 -0.21 -11.53 -34.03
N PRO A 175 -0.31 -10.45 -34.82
CA PRO A 175 -0.88 -9.18 -34.36
C PRO A 175 -2.33 -9.30 -33.89
N ILE A 176 -2.57 -8.97 -32.62
CA ILE A 176 -3.87 -9.01 -31.98
C ILE A 176 -4.62 -7.71 -32.28
N ALA A 177 -5.83 -7.85 -32.83
CA ALA A 177 -6.66 -6.72 -33.25
C ALA A 177 -8.15 -7.04 -33.12
N PHE A 178 -8.92 -6.06 -32.66
CA PHE A 178 -10.37 -6.12 -32.53
C PHE A 178 -10.97 -4.70 -32.59
N GLU A 179 -12.30 -4.58 -32.50
CA GLU A 179 -13.00 -3.28 -32.49
C GLU A 179 -12.83 -2.61 -31.11
N LEU A 180 -11.94 -1.60 -31.04
CA LEU A 180 -11.70 -0.81 -29.82
C LEU A 180 -12.78 0.27 -29.62
N PRO A 181 -13.16 0.60 -28.37
CA PRO A 181 -14.00 1.77 -28.09
C PRO A 181 -13.29 3.08 -28.43
N GLU A 182 -14.06 4.08 -28.85
CA GLU A 182 -13.58 5.38 -29.32
C GLU A 182 -12.90 6.21 -28.23
N LEU A 183 -11.63 6.61 -28.45
CA LEU A 183 -10.92 7.56 -27.59
C LEU A 183 -11.60 8.94 -27.60
N LYS A 184 -11.69 9.57 -26.44
CA LYS A 184 -12.40 10.86 -26.25
C LYS A 184 -11.45 12.05 -26.11
N GLY A 185 -10.51 12.15 -27.06
CA GLY A 185 -9.55 13.25 -27.18
C GLY A 185 -8.58 13.03 -28.32
N ALA A 186 -7.82 14.07 -28.68
CA ALA A 186 -6.72 14.00 -29.63
C ALA A 186 -5.43 13.41 -29.03
N THR A 187 -5.35 13.31 -27.70
CA THR A 187 -4.31 12.59 -26.95
C THR A 187 -4.94 11.67 -25.90
N LEU A 188 -4.17 10.70 -25.41
CA LEU A 188 -4.60 9.86 -24.29
C LEU A 188 -4.73 10.67 -23.00
N ASP A 189 -3.96 11.75 -22.87
CA ASP A 189 -4.07 12.68 -21.75
C ASP A 189 -5.38 13.47 -21.75
N GLU A 190 -5.82 13.98 -22.91
CA GLU A 190 -7.14 14.60 -23.05
C GLU A 190 -8.25 13.60 -22.72
N HIS A 191 -8.14 12.38 -23.24
CA HIS A 191 -9.10 11.30 -22.96
C HIS A 191 -9.22 11.03 -21.45
N PHE A 192 -8.10 10.79 -20.76
CA PHE A 192 -8.09 10.54 -19.33
C PHE A 192 -8.43 11.75 -18.47
N HIS A 193 -8.15 12.98 -18.94
CA HIS A 193 -8.64 14.19 -18.29
C HIS A 193 -10.18 14.22 -18.30
N LYS A 194 -10.81 13.99 -19.46
CA LYS A 194 -12.27 14.01 -19.59
C LYS A 194 -12.93 12.86 -18.83
N LEU A 195 -12.40 11.63 -18.92
CA LEU A 195 -12.91 10.50 -18.11
C LEU A 195 -12.77 10.79 -16.60
N GLY A 196 -11.61 11.34 -16.20
CA GLY A 196 -11.36 11.72 -14.81
C GLY A 196 -12.35 12.78 -14.31
N THR A 197 -12.62 13.81 -15.10
CA THR A 197 -13.56 14.88 -14.73
C THR A 197 -15.01 14.40 -14.71
N ASP A 198 -15.47 13.59 -15.67
CA ASP A 198 -16.82 12.99 -15.67
C ASP A 198 -17.05 12.01 -14.52
N CYS A 199 -16.03 11.23 -14.14
CA CYS A 199 -16.09 10.34 -12.98
C CYS A 199 -15.95 11.09 -11.62
N ALA A 200 -15.38 12.30 -11.65
CA ALA A 200 -15.20 13.17 -10.49
C ALA A 200 -16.41 14.09 -10.22
N GLU A 201 -17.15 14.55 -11.23
CA GLU A 201 -18.32 15.43 -11.04
C GLU A 201 -19.63 14.64 -10.83
N PRO A 202 -20.65 15.19 -10.14
CA PRO A 202 -20.69 16.50 -9.48
C PRO A 202 -19.94 16.56 -8.14
N TYR A 203 -19.31 15.45 -7.72
CA TYR A 203 -18.65 15.32 -6.43
C TYR A 203 -17.49 16.33 -6.27
N LEU A 204 -16.64 16.52 -7.27
CA LEU A 204 -15.49 17.42 -7.17
C LEU A 204 -15.91 18.90 -7.00
N ARG A 205 -17.01 19.33 -7.63
CA ARG A 205 -17.65 20.63 -7.35
C ARG A 205 -18.16 20.70 -5.91
N PHE A 206 -18.99 19.74 -5.49
CA PHE A 206 -19.52 19.71 -4.11
C PHE A 206 -18.39 19.68 -3.05
N ALA A 207 -17.28 19.00 -3.33
CA ALA A 207 -16.13 18.94 -2.45
C ALA A 207 -15.48 20.33 -2.27
N LYS A 208 -15.26 21.06 -3.37
CA LYS A 208 -14.73 22.43 -3.37
C LYS A 208 -15.68 23.40 -2.68
N GLU A 209 -16.98 23.34 -3.00
CA GLU A 209 -18.02 24.16 -2.39
C GLU A 209 -18.07 23.94 -0.87
N PHE A 210 -18.04 22.69 -0.40
CA PHE A 210 -18.06 22.39 1.03
C PHE A 210 -16.78 22.78 1.79
N ALA A 211 -15.63 22.80 1.12
CA ALA A 211 -14.38 23.31 1.68
C ALA A 211 -14.41 24.85 1.82
N CYS A 212 -15.10 25.56 0.92
CA CYS A 212 -15.30 27.01 1.01
C CYS A 212 -16.44 27.43 1.95
N ALA A 213 -17.42 26.55 2.19
CA ALA A 213 -18.58 26.84 3.03
C ALA A 213 -18.23 26.95 4.53
N SER A 214 -18.85 27.89 5.23
CA SER A 214 -18.83 27.98 6.70
C SER A 214 -19.96 27.14 7.31
N ILE A 215 -19.63 26.22 8.21
CA ILE A 215 -20.63 25.47 8.98
C ILE A 215 -21.42 26.37 9.96
N PRO A 216 -22.71 26.08 10.22
CA PRO A 216 -23.51 26.82 11.18
C PRO A 216 -22.99 26.68 12.63
N LEU A 217 -23.37 27.61 13.51
CA LEU A 217 -23.07 27.53 14.94
C LEU A 217 -23.71 26.27 15.56
N LYS A 218 -22.98 25.64 16.48
CA LYS A 218 -23.45 24.46 17.22
C LYS A 218 -24.77 24.74 17.98
N PRO A 219 -25.71 23.77 18.05
CA PRO A 219 -26.82 23.81 18.98
C PRO A 219 -26.35 23.94 20.44
N LYS A 220 -27.06 24.73 21.26
CA LYS A 220 -26.75 24.90 22.69
C LYS A 220 -27.36 23.84 23.61
N ARG A 221 -28.21 22.95 23.06
CA ARG A 221 -28.90 21.86 23.75
C ARG A 221 -29.20 20.77 22.74
N TRP A 222 -29.00 19.52 23.13
CA TRP A 222 -29.23 18.36 22.26
C TRP A 222 -30.50 17.61 22.66
N LYS A 223 -31.31 17.24 21.67
CA LYS A 223 -32.64 16.62 21.88
C LYS A 223 -32.49 15.11 21.98
N ARG A 224 -32.73 14.53 23.16
CA ARG A 224 -32.72 13.08 23.42
C ARG A 224 -33.90 12.39 22.72
N GLN A 225 -33.75 12.15 21.41
CA GLN A 225 -34.76 11.53 20.54
C GLN A 225 -34.11 10.49 19.62
N SER A 226 -34.76 9.33 19.46
CA SER A 226 -34.31 8.24 18.58
C SER A 226 -34.63 8.54 17.10
N GLY A 227 -33.66 8.23 16.23
CA GLY A 227 -33.60 8.63 14.82
C GLY A 227 -32.92 9.98 14.61
N TRP A 228 -32.86 10.44 13.36
CA TRP A 228 -32.25 11.72 13.02
C TRP A 228 -33.06 12.92 13.52
N THR A 229 -32.37 13.89 14.11
CA THR A 229 -32.92 15.20 14.48
C THR A 229 -32.13 16.31 13.77
N LYS A 230 -32.82 17.17 13.01
CA LYS A 230 -32.28 18.35 12.31
C LYS A 230 -32.40 19.59 13.19
N TYR A 231 -31.34 20.38 13.27
CA TYR A 231 -31.23 21.63 14.04
C TYR A 231 -30.94 22.79 13.09
N TYR A 232 -31.84 23.77 13.07
CA TYR A 232 -31.74 24.92 12.17
C TYR A 232 -30.93 26.07 12.82
N PRO A 233 -30.09 26.79 12.06
CA PRO A 233 -29.27 27.89 12.57
C PRO A 233 -30.10 29.15 12.93
N ASP A 234 -31.34 29.26 12.44
CA ASP A 234 -32.26 30.37 12.75
C ASP A 234 -33.04 30.18 14.07
N GLY A 235 -32.76 29.12 14.82
CA GLY A 235 -33.35 28.87 16.14
C GLY A 235 -34.72 28.19 16.11
N ARG A 236 -35.20 27.69 14.95
CA ARG A 236 -36.40 26.83 14.91
C ARG A 236 -36.25 25.59 15.80
N PRO A 237 -37.36 25.06 16.36
CA PRO A 237 -37.33 23.87 17.19
C PRO A 237 -36.80 22.65 16.40
N PRO A 238 -36.01 21.74 17.02
CA PRO A 238 -35.39 20.63 16.31
C PRO A 238 -36.42 19.60 15.82
N GLU A 239 -36.33 19.30 14.52
CA GLU A 239 -37.28 18.49 13.75
C GLU A 239 -36.79 17.04 13.63
N LYS A 240 -37.68 16.04 13.74
CA LYS A 240 -37.31 14.65 13.47
C LYS A 240 -37.38 14.41 11.96
N VAL A 241 -36.28 13.97 11.36
CA VAL A 241 -36.20 13.58 9.95
C VAL A 241 -35.94 12.09 9.81
N ALA A 242 -36.16 11.53 8.61
CA ALA A 242 -35.79 10.14 8.33
C ALA A 242 -34.26 10.00 8.21
N ALA A 243 -33.65 10.92 7.46
CA ALA A 243 -32.22 11.02 7.19
C ALA A 243 -31.82 12.48 6.92
N PRO A 244 -30.52 12.83 6.94
CA PRO A 244 -30.04 14.09 6.38
C PRO A 244 -30.22 14.08 4.85
N ASP A 245 -30.92 15.08 4.29
CA ASP A 245 -31.19 15.20 2.84
C ASP A 245 -30.23 16.19 2.13
N GLU A 246 -29.15 16.60 2.80
CA GLU A 246 -28.20 17.59 2.27
C GLU A 246 -27.18 16.93 1.32
N GLU A 247 -26.72 17.68 0.30
CA GLU A 247 -25.77 17.18 -0.71
C GLU A 247 -24.32 17.11 -0.18
N MET A 248 -24.00 17.90 0.84
CA MET A 248 -22.67 18.07 1.43
C MET A 248 -22.76 17.89 2.95
N LEU A 249 -22.08 16.87 3.48
CA LEU A 249 -22.10 16.52 4.91
C LEU A 249 -20.68 16.21 5.42
N CYS A 250 -20.35 16.69 6.62
CA CYS A 250 -19.26 16.16 7.43
C CYS A 250 -19.87 15.31 8.56
N PHE A 251 -19.25 14.17 8.86
CA PHE A 251 -19.90 13.04 9.55
C PHE A 251 -18.93 12.28 10.47
N ASP A 252 -19.43 11.77 11.59
CA ASP A 252 -18.69 11.01 12.61
C ASP A 252 -19.61 10.07 13.39
N VAL A 253 -19.13 8.89 13.80
CA VAL A 253 -19.93 7.80 14.41
C VAL A 253 -19.21 7.16 15.60
N GLU A 254 -19.86 7.16 16.78
CA GLU A 254 -19.35 6.45 17.95
C GLU A 254 -20.10 5.14 18.27
N THR A 255 -19.34 4.18 18.79
CA THR A 255 -19.74 2.78 18.96
C THR A 255 -19.27 2.24 20.32
N MET A 256 -20.13 1.53 21.05
CA MET A 256 -19.76 0.79 22.26
C MET A 256 -19.01 -0.50 21.90
N TRP A 257 -17.80 -0.38 21.38
CA TRP A 257 -17.05 -1.44 20.69
C TRP A 257 -16.73 -2.69 21.54
N LYS A 258 -16.81 -2.61 22.88
CA LYS A 258 -16.69 -3.77 23.78
C LYS A 258 -18.00 -4.57 23.91
N GLU A 259 -19.16 -3.94 23.68
CA GLU A 259 -20.48 -4.58 23.69
C GLU A 259 -20.95 -4.96 22.28
N HIS A 260 -20.90 -4.03 21.32
CA HIS A 260 -21.34 -4.28 19.94
C HIS A 260 -20.65 -3.37 18.89
N PRO A 261 -20.48 -3.84 17.63
CA PRO A 261 -19.81 -3.05 16.57
C PRO A 261 -20.70 -1.97 15.91
N PHE A 262 -22.02 -2.02 16.16
CA PHE A 262 -23.02 -1.09 15.61
C PHE A 262 -22.89 0.33 16.17
N ALA A 263 -23.37 1.31 15.39
CA ALA A 263 -23.46 2.71 15.79
C ALA A 263 -24.46 2.90 16.95
N VAL A 264 -24.05 3.64 17.98
CA VAL A 264 -24.93 4.07 19.09
C VAL A 264 -25.41 5.50 18.86
N MET A 265 -24.49 6.34 18.36
CA MET A 265 -24.66 7.78 18.21
C MET A 265 -23.85 8.26 17.00
N ALA A 266 -24.35 9.29 16.31
CA ALA A 266 -23.64 9.95 15.21
C ALA A 266 -23.99 11.44 15.17
N CYS A 267 -23.04 12.25 14.71
CA CYS A 267 -23.23 13.68 14.48
C CYS A 267 -22.93 14.00 13.02
N ALA A 268 -23.69 14.93 12.44
CA ALA A 268 -23.42 15.43 11.10
C ALA A 268 -23.65 16.95 11.00
N VAL A 269 -22.95 17.59 10.07
CA VAL A 269 -23.14 19.01 9.77
C VAL A 269 -23.07 19.24 8.25
N SER A 270 -23.99 20.06 7.75
CA SER A 270 -23.99 20.58 6.39
C SER A 270 -23.71 22.10 6.42
N PRO A 271 -23.59 22.78 5.26
CA PRO A 271 -23.60 24.24 5.23
C PRO A 271 -24.89 24.89 5.79
N THR A 272 -25.97 24.12 5.94
CA THR A 272 -27.33 24.63 6.22
C THR A 272 -27.84 24.30 7.62
N ALA A 273 -27.39 23.19 8.23
CA ALA A 273 -27.94 22.66 9.48
C ALA A 273 -26.97 21.73 10.23
N TRP A 274 -27.21 21.57 11.53
CA TRP A 274 -26.64 20.50 12.35
C TRP A 274 -27.61 19.33 12.45
N TYR A 275 -27.06 18.14 12.68
CA TYR A 275 -27.82 16.90 12.83
C TYR A 275 -27.23 16.07 13.98
N SER A 276 -28.11 15.54 14.84
CA SER A 276 -27.75 14.51 15.82
C SER A 276 -28.56 13.25 15.56
N TRP A 277 -27.94 12.10 15.76
CA TRP A 277 -28.58 10.80 15.70
C TRP A 277 -28.30 9.99 16.94
N LEU A 278 -29.35 9.33 17.41
CA LEU A 278 -29.34 8.24 18.38
C LEU A 278 -30.11 7.09 17.72
N SER A 279 -29.66 5.85 17.89
CA SER A 279 -30.14 4.67 17.12
C SER A 279 -31.65 4.69 16.78
N PRO A 280 -32.03 4.43 15.51
CA PRO A 280 -31.61 3.20 14.83
C PRO A 280 -31.05 3.26 13.38
N TRP A 281 -31.37 4.25 12.52
CA TRP A 281 -31.03 4.20 11.07
C TRP A 281 -30.12 5.33 10.57
N LEU A 282 -28.98 5.00 9.95
CA LEU A 282 -27.84 5.93 9.88
C LEU A 282 -27.84 6.92 8.70
N LEU A 283 -28.34 6.62 7.50
CA LEU A 283 -28.57 7.62 6.43
C LEU A 283 -29.91 7.34 5.71
N GLY A 284 -29.98 7.52 4.39
CA GLY A 284 -31.17 7.33 3.56
C GLY A 284 -30.88 7.52 2.06
N ASP A 285 -31.92 7.43 1.22
CA ASP A 285 -31.91 7.32 -0.26
C ASP A 285 -30.53 7.19 -0.98
N PRO A 286 -30.08 5.95 -1.30
CA PRO A 286 -28.79 5.71 -1.96
C PRO A 286 -28.70 6.21 -3.41
N ALA A 287 -29.81 6.66 -4.02
CA ALA A 287 -29.83 7.11 -5.42
C ALA A 287 -29.45 8.59 -5.61
N LYS A 288 -29.36 9.38 -4.54
CA LYS A 288 -29.02 10.82 -4.58
C LYS A 288 -27.51 11.05 -4.54
N ASP A 289 -27.00 11.83 -5.48
CA ASP A 289 -25.60 12.29 -5.52
C ASP A 289 -25.25 13.10 -4.27
N ARG A 290 -24.32 12.60 -3.45
CA ARG A 290 -23.91 13.22 -2.18
C ARG A 290 -22.43 13.08 -1.88
N ILE A 291 -21.90 13.95 -1.03
CA ILE A 291 -20.60 13.79 -0.37
C ILE A 291 -20.73 13.65 1.14
N VAL A 292 -20.01 12.66 1.66
CA VAL A 292 -19.76 12.47 3.10
C VAL A 292 -18.26 12.63 3.35
N VAL A 293 -17.89 13.64 4.13
CA VAL A 293 -16.53 13.89 4.61
C VAL A 293 -16.37 13.35 6.03
N GLY A 294 -15.26 12.64 6.28
CA GLY A 294 -14.93 12.16 7.63
C GLY A 294 -13.41 12.08 7.86
N HIS A 295 -13.02 11.50 8.99
CA HIS A 295 -11.63 11.24 9.33
C HIS A 295 -11.48 9.76 9.68
N HIS A 296 -10.78 8.99 8.82
CA HIS A 296 -10.85 7.53 8.81
C HIS A 296 -12.23 6.99 8.37
N ILE A 297 -12.84 7.62 7.34
CA ILE A 297 -14.22 7.39 6.87
C ILE A 297 -14.58 5.92 6.58
N GLY A 298 -13.59 5.06 6.29
CA GLY A 298 -13.82 3.62 6.15
C GLY A 298 -14.40 2.97 7.41
N TYR A 299 -14.15 3.54 8.59
CA TYR A 299 -14.76 3.15 9.85
C TYR A 299 -16.25 3.54 9.89
N ASP A 300 -16.57 4.81 9.64
CA ASP A 300 -17.94 5.34 9.71
C ASP A 300 -18.83 4.69 8.65
N ARG A 301 -18.29 4.52 7.44
CA ARG A 301 -18.95 3.86 6.30
C ARG A 301 -19.40 2.44 6.63
N ALA A 302 -18.64 1.69 7.43
CA ALA A 302 -19.02 0.34 7.85
C ALA A 302 -20.27 0.29 8.76
N ARG A 303 -20.86 1.44 9.13
CA ARG A 303 -22.11 1.54 9.90
C ARG A 303 -23.26 2.16 9.10
N ILE A 304 -23.01 2.64 7.88
CA ILE A 304 -24.02 3.14 6.96
C ILE A 304 -24.74 1.93 6.35
N LEU A 305 -26.07 1.87 6.48
CA LEU A 305 -26.86 0.70 6.08
C LEU A 305 -26.93 0.56 4.55
N GLU A 306 -27.04 1.71 3.88
CA GLU A 306 -27.21 1.89 2.44
C GLU A 306 -26.04 1.36 1.62
N GLU A 307 -24.86 1.23 2.24
CA GLU A 307 -23.62 0.79 1.59
C GLU A 307 -23.52 -0.74 1.43
N TYR A 308 -24.43 -1.48 2.08
CA TYR A 308 -24.54 -2.94 2.07
C TYR A 308 -25.44 -3.49 0.93
N ASP A 309 -25.81 -2.67 -0.07
CA ASP A 309 -26.35 -3.15 -1.35
C ASP A 309 -25.22 -3.72 -2.24
N LEU A 310 -25.55 -4.60 -3.19
CA LEU A 310 -24.69 -5.00 -4.30
C LEU A 310 -24.49 -3.85 -5.31
N LYS A 311 -25.54 -3.08 -5.60
CA LYS A 311 -25.46 -1.91 -6.49
C LYS A 311 -24.63 -0.81 -5.83
N GLN A 312 -23.81 -0.10 -6.61
CA GLN A 312 -23.02 1.00 -6.07
C GLN A 312 -23.92 2.21 -5.81
N THR A 313 -23.85 2.75 -4.58
CA THR A 313 -24.54 3.98 -4.17
C THR A 313 -24.01 5.21 -4.91
N ARG A 314 -24.78 6.30 -4.90
CA ARG A 314 -24.34 7.63 -5.39
C ARG A 314 -23.70 8.48 -4.28
N THR A 315 -23.14 7.83 -3.26
CA THR A 315 -22.45 8.49 -2.14
C THR A 315 -20.93 8.52 -2.35
N GLY A 316 -20.35 9.72 -2.37
CA GLY A 316 -18.90 9.94 -2.43
C GLY A 316 -18.29 10.12 -1.05
N PHE A 317 -17.44 9.18 -0.62
CA PHE A 317 -16.76 9.22 0.67
C PHE A 317 -15.37 9.84 0.56
N LEU A 318 -15.16 10.97 1.23
CA LEU A 318 -13.88 11.68 1.27
C LEU A 318 -13.21 11.57 2.65
N ASP A 319 -12.01 11.00 2.66
CA ASP A 319 -11.24 10.77 3.87
C ASP A 319 -10.17 11.86 4.07
N THR A 320 -10.34 12.68 5.12
CA THR A 320 -9.34 13.68 5.52
C THR A 320 -8.01 13.05 5.95
N MET A 321 -8.02 11.81 6.46
CA MET A 321 -6.82 11.09 6.88
C MET A 321 -5.94 10.74 5.66
N SER A 322 -6.53 10.13 4.62
CA SER A 322 -5.88 9.84 3.33
C SER A 322 -5.32 11.10 2.67
N MET A 323 -6.10 12.19 2.61
CA MET A 323 -5.63 13.46 2.01
C MET A 323 -4.47 14.07 2.82
N HIS A 324 -4.54 14.05 4.16
CA HIS A 324 -3.44 14.49 5.01
C HIS A 324 -2.16 13.65 4.78
N VAL A 325 -2.28 12.32 4.68
CA VAL A 325 -1.12 11.44 4.44
C VAL A 325 -0.48 11.70 3.08
N ALA A 326 -1.26 11.99 2.05
CA ALA A 326 -0.73 12.35 0.73
C ALA A 326 0.06 13.68 0.73
N VAL A 327 -0.39 14.69 1.48
CA VAL A 327 0.23 16.04 1.50
C VAL A 327 1.36 16.14 2.54
N ASN A 328 1.15 15.62 3.75
CA ASN A 328 2.00 15.84 4.93
C ASN A 328 2.44 14.55 5.64
N GLY A 329 2.11 13.35 5.13
CA GLY A 329 2.50 12.09 5.77
C GLY A 329 4.03 11.85 5.80
N MET A 330 4.52 11.15 6.83
CA MET A 330 5.93 10.76 6.99
C MET A 330 6.22 9.30 6.60
N CYS A 331 7.45 9.02 6.15
CA CYS A 331 7.86 7.63 5.88
C CYS A 331 8.15 6.82 7.17
N SER A 332 8.21 5.50 7.06
CA SER A 332 8.48 4.60 8.19
C SER A 332 9.85 4.85 8.85
N ARG A 333 10.85 5.35 8.11
CA ARG A 333 12.17 5.71 8.65
C ARG A 333 12.17 7.05 9.40
N GLN A 334 11.21 7.93 9.14
CA GLN A 334 11.06 9.23 9.81
C GLN A 334 10.30 9.12 11.15
N ARG A 335 9.39 8.13 11.29
CA ARG A 335 8.58 7.94 12.50
C ARG A 335 9.37 7.91 13.82
N PRO A 336 10.53 7.23 13.95
CA PRO A 336 11.29 7.25 15.21
C PRO A 336 11.83 8.64 15.57
N THR A 337 12.35 9.39 14.58
CA THR A 337 12.83 10.76 14.76
C THR A 337 11.68 11.69 15.17
N TRP A 338 10.53 11.59 14.50
CA TRP A 338 9.35 12.39 14.83
C TRP A 338 8.79 12.06 16.22
N MET A 339 8.77 10.78 16.62
CA MET A 339 8.37 10.38 17.98
C MET A 339 9.32 10.94 19.05
N ARG A 340 10.62 10.95 18.79
CA ARG A 340 11.61 11.58 19.68
C ARG A 340 11.40 13.09 19.77
N PHE A 341 11.16 13.77 18.64
CA PHE A 341 10.80 15.19 18.63
C PHE A 341 9.50 15.46 19.40
N LYS A 342 8.44 14.68 19.17
CA LYS A 342 7.16 14.83 19.90
C LYS A 342 7.39 14.71 21.41
N LYS A 343 8.11 13.67 21.87
CA LYS A 343 8.46 13.54 23.30
C LYS A 343 9.26 14.74 23.78
N ASN A 344 10.33 15.13 23.10
CA ASN A 344 11.15 16.29 23.47
C ASN A 344 10.31 17.57 23.54
N ARG A 345 9.38 17.78 22.61
CA ARG A 345 8.49 18.94 22.57
C ARG A 345 7.44 18.91 23.69
N GLU A 346 6.83 17.76 23.96
CA GLU A 346 5.92 17.58 25.11
C GLU A 346 6.65 17.78 26.45
N GLU A 347 7.92 17.38 26.52
CA GLU A 347 8.81 17.59 27.65
C GLU A 347 9.18 19.08 27.79
N ARG A 348 9.49 19.81 26.70
CA ARG A 348 9.63 21.29 26.74
C ARG A 348 8.33 22.00 27.12
N GLU A 349 7.20 21.61 26.53
CA GLU A 349 5.86 22.19 26.83
C GLU A 349 5.51 21.98 28.32
N ARG A 350 5.85 20.81 28.91
CA ARG A 350 5.70 20.52 30.34
C ARG A 350 6.69 21.27 31.24
N VAL A 351 7.94 21.43 30.83
CA VAL A 351 8.97 22.13 31.63
C VAL A 351 8.69 23.64 31.63
N ALA A 352 8.22 24.19 30.51
CA ALA A 352 7.77 25.58 30.42
C ALA A 352 6.42 25.85 31.13
N SER A 353 5.66 24.81 31.51
CA SER A 353 4.47 24.93 32.36
C SER A 353 4.76 24.76 33.85
N GLN A 354 6.03 24.60 34.24
CA GLN A 354 6.49 24.58 35.63
C GLN A 354 7.17 25.93 35.98
N ASP A 355 7.60 26.08 37.23
CA ASP A 355 8.12 27.34 37.77
C ASP A 355 9.32 27.87 36.94
N PRO A 356 9.34 29.14 36.48
CA PRO A 356 10.28 29.60 35.43
C PRO A 356 11.76 29.34 35.76
N ASP A 357 12.16 29.59 37.01
CA ASP A 357 13.54 29.43 37.46
C ASP A 357 14.01 27.97 37.45
N GLN A 358 13.09 27.02 37.69
CA GLN A 358 13.39 25.59 37.60
C GLN A 358 13.40 25.12 36.14
N GLY A 359 12.42 25.59 35.34
CA GLY A 359 12.29 25.21 33.93
C GLY A 359 13.49 25.62 33.07
N ILE A 360 14.05 26.81 33.31
CA ILE A 360 15.26 27.28 32.60
C ILE A 360 16.48 26.39 32.91
N VAL A 361 16.66 26.00 34.18
CA VAL A 361 17.78 25.14 34.59
C VAL A 361 17.65 23.73 34.01
N GLU A 362 16.46 23.15 34.02
CA GLU A 362 16.22 21.81 33.47
C GLU A 362 16.46 21.79 31.95
N LEU A 363 15.94 22.77 31.20
CA LEU A 363 16.16 22.93 29.76
C LEU A 363 17.66 23.05 29.41
N LEU A 364 18.42 23.89 30.11
CA LEU A 364 19.85 24.10 29.86
C LEU A 364 20.72 22.88 30.23
N SER A 365 20.30 22.08 31.21
CA SER A 365 21.02 20.87 31.63
C SER A 365 20.95 19.75 30.58
N ASN A 366 19.82 19.66 29.87
CA ASN A 366 19.45 18.47 29.12
C ASN A 366 19.94 18.54 27.66
N ARG A 367 21.23 18.26 27.46
CA ARG A 367 21.90 18.26 26.13
C ARG A 367 21.15 17.51 25.02
N SER A 368 20.30 16.53 25.35
CA SER A 368 19.48 15.80 24.37
C SER A 368 18.38 16.65 23.70
N MET A 369 18.14 17.87 24.20
CA MET A 369 17.20 18.86 23.67
C MET A 369 17.85 19.88 22.72
N HIS A 370 19.16 19.81 22.49
CA HIS A 370 19.93 20.73 21.63
C HIS A 370 20.47 20.08 20.35
N GLU A 371 19.95 18.92 19.94
CA GLU A 371 20.18 18.40 18.59
C GLU A 371 19.43 19.26 17.56
N GLU A 372 20.06 19.53 16.41
CA GLU A 372 19.45 20.32 15.33
C GLU A 372 18.17 19.63 14.82
N GLU A 373 17.03 20.33 14.91
CA GLU A 373 15.73 19.79 14.57
C GLU A 373 15.58 19.70 13.03
N GLU A 374 15.44 18.49 12.48
CA GLU A 374 15.31 18.29 11.04
C GLU A 374 14.07 19.03 10.49
N LEU A 375 14.26 19.95 9.53
CA LEU A 375 13.25 20.89 9.04
C LEU A 375 11.93 20.26 8.55
N TRP A 376 11.93 18.98 8.14
CA TRP A 376 10.72 18.25 7.73
C TRP A 376 9.81 17.87 8.89
N VAL A 377 10.31 17.84 10.12
CA VAL A 377 9.56 17.40 11.31
C VAL A 377 8.37 18.32 11.58
N GLU A 378 8.55 19.63 11.38
CA GLU A 378 7.48 20.63 11.39
C GLU A 378 6.54 20.61 10.17
N LYS A 379 6.75 19.71 9.20
CA LYS A 379 5.94 19.59 7.98
C LYS A 379 5.16 18.28 7.92
N SER A 380 5.08 17.56 9.04
CA SER A 380 4.40 16.28 9.18
C SER A 380 3.80 16.05 10.57
N SER A 381 2.76 15.22 10.65
CA SER A 381 2.18 14.72 11.90
C SER A 381 1.80 13.25 11.81
N ILE A 382 1.49 12.63 12.96
CA ILE A 382 0.80 11.34 12.99
C ILE A 382 -0.62 11.50 12.44
N ASN A 383 -1.12 10.45 11.78
CA ASN A 383 -2.42 10.38 11.11
C ASN A 383 -3.66 10.46 12.04
N SER A 384 -3.54 10.86 13.32
CA SER A 384 -4.70 10.91 14.24
C SER A 384 -5.37 12.28 14.20
N LEU A 385 -6.70 12.37 14.31
CA LEU A 385 -7.40 13.67 14.26
C LEU A 385 -6.85 14.68 15.29
N ARG A 386 -6.44 14.22 16.49
CA ARG A 386 -5.79 15.05 17.51
C ARG A 386 -4.44 15.62 17.03
N ASP A 387 -3.58 14.77 16.47
CA ASP A 387 -2.26 15.20 15.97
C ASP A 387 -2.40 16.09 14.71
N VAL A 388 -3.31 15.74 13.80
CA VAL A 388 -3.61 16.49 12.57
C VAL A 388 -4.25 17.85 12.88
N ALA A 389 -5.10 17.95 13.91
CA ALA A 389 -5.65 19.23 14.38
C ALA A 389 -4.62 20.10 15.13
N LYS A 390 -3.74 19.50 15.96
CA LYS A 390 -2.59 20.24 16.54
C LYS A 390 -1.61 20.70 15.44
N PHE A 391 -1.53 19.99 14.32
CA PHE A 391 -0.70 20.37 13.17
C PHE A 391 -1.31 21.48 12.31
N HIS A 392 -2.52 21.32 11.77
CA HIS A 392 -3.13 22.26 10.83
C HIS A 392 -3.85 23.45 11.48
N LEU A 393 -4.38 23.28 12.71
CA LEU A 393 -5.22 24.28 13.40
C LEU A 393 -4.59 24.81 14.70
N ASN A 394 -3.44 24.25 15.11
CA ASN A 394 -2.85 24.42 16.45
C ASN A 394 -3.85 24.15 17.60
N ALA A 395 -4.84 23.27 17.36
CA ALA A 395 -5.94 23.00 18.28
C ALA A 395 -5.74 21.67 19.03
N THR A 396 -5.83 21.69 20.36
CA THR A 396 -5.75 20.50 21.21
C THR A 396 -7.13 19.89 21.42
N ILE A 397 -7.38 18.73 20.83
CA ILE A 397 -8.60 17.94 21.07
C ILE A 397 -8.38 17.01 22.28
N ASP A 398 -9.11 17.20 23.39
CA ASP A 398 -9.21 16.14 24.39
C ASP A 398 -10.16 15.03 23.91
N LYS A 399 -9.82 13.79 24.26
CA LYS A 399 -10.52 12.56 23.88
C LYS A 399 -10.75 11.63 25.08
N SER A 400 -10.58 12.12 26.31
CA SER A 400 -10.96 11.44 27.54
C SER A 400 -12.40 10.90 27.48
N ALA A 401 -13.35 11.75 27.05
CA ALA A 401 -14.76 11.40 26.83
C ALA A 401 -15.00 10.32 25.75
N ARG A 402 -13.98 9.92 24.99
CA ARG A 402 -14.07 8.78 24.05
C ARG A 402 -13.89 7.44 24.76
N ASP A 403 -13.01 7.39 25.76
CA ASP A 403 -12.74 6.16 26.49
C ASP A 403 -13.96 5.71 27.30
N ASP A 404 -14.87 6.63 27.65
CA ASP A 404 -16.21 6.34 28.22
C ASP A 404 -17.00 5.33 27.37
N PHE A 405 -17.02 5.43 26.04
CA PHE A 405 -17.69 4.45 25.15
C PHE A 405 -17.06 3.06 25.19
N GLY A 406 -15.82 2.96 25.68
CA GLY A 406 -15.14 1.71 25.92
C GLY A 406 -15.31 1.20 27.35
N GLU A 407 -15.46 2.06 28.37
CA GLU A 407 -15.36 1.65 29.78
C GLU A 407 -16.68 1.68 30.57
N LEU A 408 -17.64 2.53 30.16
CA LEU A 408 -18.92 2.68 30.84
C LEU A 408 -20.00 1.73 30.30
N SER A 409 -20.98 1.44 31.16
CA SER A 409 -22.21 0.74 30.77
C SER A 409 -23.16 1.65 29.97
N ARG A 410 -24.10 1.01 29.28
CA ARG A 410 -25.17 1.69 28.53
C ARG A 410 -25.94 2.71 29.39
N GLU A 411 -26.22 2.37 30.65
CA GLU A 411 -26.95 3.24 31.58
C GLU A 411 -26.16 4.51 31.91
N GLU A 412 -24.86 4.39 32.20
CA GLU A 412 -23.98 5.52 32.51
C GLU A 412 -23.74 6.44 31.29
N ILE A 413 -23.61 5.86 30.09
CA ILE A 413 -23.56 6.60 28.81
C ILE A 413 -24.86 7.40 28.56
N LEU A 414 -26.00 6.89 29.01
CA LEU A 414 -27.29 7.57 28.94
C LEU A 414 -27.46 8.68 30.01
N GLU A 415 -26.58 8.76 31.00
CA GLU A 415 -26.50 9.91 31.93
C GLU A 415 -25.56 11.00 31.37
N LYS A 416 -24.40 10.63 30.82
CA LYS A 416 -23.44 11.53 30.14
C LYS A 416 -23.86 12.03 28.75
N LEU A 417 -25.04 11.67 28.27
CA LEU A 417 -25.42 11.76 26.85
C LEU A 417 -25.22 13.15 26.21
N GLU A 418 -25.51 14.25 26.89
CA GLU A 418 -25.35 15.61 26.32
C GLU A 418 -23.88 16.03 26.17
N GLU A 419 -23.00 15.58 27.07
CA GLU A 419 -21.54 15.75 26.98
C GLU A 419 -20.96 14.96 25.80
N LEU A 420 -21.41 13.71 25.64
CA LEU A 420 -20.94 12.82 24.57
C LEU A 420 -21.38 13.28 23.16
N ILE A 421 -22.62 13.79 23.01
CA ILE A 421 -23.07 14.40 21.74
C ILE A 421 -22.22 15.65 21.42
N GLU A 422 -21.93 16.48 22.43
CA GLU A 422 -21.15 17.70 22.25
C GLU A 422 -19.67 17.42 21.89
N TYR A 423 -19.09 16.35 22.43
CA TYR A 423 -17.79 15.79 22.02
C TYR A 423 -17.80 15.40 20.52
N CYS A 424 -18.78 14.60 20.07
CA CYS A 424 -18.85 14.20 18.65
C CYS A 424 -19.11 15.41 17.73
N ALA A 425 -19.94 16.37 18.17
CA ALA A 425 -20.11 17.63 17.45
C ALA A 425 -18.81 18.47 17.40
N ALA A 426 -17.89 18.32 18.38
CA ALA A 426 -16.57 18.96 18.36
C ALA A 426 -15.62 18.27 17.38
N ASP A 427 -15.62 16.93 17.33
CA ASP A 427 -14.84 16.14 16.39
C ASP A 427 -15.29 16.36 14.93
N VAL A 428 -16.60 16.39 14.66
CA VAL A 428 -17.18 16.78 13.35
C VAL A 428 -16.76 18.21 12.97
N SER A 429 -16.93 19.17 13.88
CA SER A 429 -16.56 20.58 13.62
C SER A 429 -15.07 20.75 13.34
N THR A 430 -14.22 19.94 13.99
CA THR A 430 -12.77 19.98 13.80
C THR A 430 -12.36 19.26 12.52
N THR A 431 -13.00 18.14 12.18
CA THR A 431 -12.81 17.42 10.91
C THR A 431 -13.15 18.28 9.70
N HIS A 432 -14.25 19.04 9.74
CA HIS A 432 -14.57 20.01 8.69
C HIS A 432 -13.48 21.10 8.56
N LYS A 433 -13.04 21.71 9.66
CA LYS A 433 -11.95 22.72 9.63
C LYS A 433 -10.63 22.16 9.08
N VAL A 434 -10.27 20.92 9.41
CA VAL A 434 -9.12 20.22 8.82
C VAL A 434 -9.33 20.03 7.32
N TYR A 435 -10.52 19.58 6.89
CA TYR A 435 -10.86 19.40 5.47
C TYR A 435 -10.73 20.70 4.65
N GLN A 436 -11.13 21.86 5.18
CA GLN A 436 -10.98 23.16 4.50
C GLN A 436 -9.52 23.48 4.13
N ILE A 437 -8.55 23.05 4.94
CA ILE A 437 -7.11 23.23 4.71
C ILE A 437 -6.53 22.11 3.84
N VAL A 438 -6.98 20.88 4.09
CA VAL A 438 -6.39 19.67 3.52
C VAL A 438 -6.87 19.41 2.08
N LEU A 439 -8.13 19.67 1.71
CA LEU A 439 -8.61 19.44 0.34
C LEU A 439 -7.89 20.34 -0.69
N PRO A 440 -7.78 21.68 -0.53
CA PRO A 440 -7.05 22.51 -1.50
C PRO A 440 -5.57 22.11 -1.60
N SER A 441 -4.96 21.74 -0.47
CA SER A 441 -3.59 21.24 -0.42
C SER A 441 -3.44 19.90 -1.17
N PHE A 442 -4.41 18.99 -1.04
CA PHE A 442 -4.46 17.73 -1.77
C PHE A 442 -4.61 17.95 -3.28
N LEU A 443 -5.52 18.83 -3.73
CA LEU A 443 -5.69 19.14 -5.15
C LEU A 443 -4.43 19.81 -5.76
N ASN A 444 -3.69 20.61 -4.99
CA ASN A 444 -2.40 21.15 -5.41
C ASN A 444 -1.29 20.08 -5.51
N VAL A 445 -1.38 18.98 -4.74
CA VAL A 445 -0.43 17.85 -4.79
C VAL A 445 -0.82 16.81 -5.84
N CYS A 446 -2.10 16.55 -6.05
CA CYS A 446 -2.65 15.62 -7.03
C CYS A 446 -3.54 16.37 -8.04
N PRO A 447 -2.95 17.11 -9.01
CA PRO A 447 -3.70 18.04 -9.86
C PRO A 447 -4.57 17.36 -10.93
N HIS A 448 -4.31 16.10 -11.28
CA HIS A 448 -5.05 15.39 -12.33
C HIS A 448 -6.37 14.80 -11.79
N PRO A 449 -7.54 15.06 -12.40
CA PRO A 449 -8.86 14.73 -11.85
C PRO A 449 -9.05 13.23 -11.55
N VAL A 450 -8.42 12.35 -12.34
CA VAL A 450 -8.35 10.89 -12.11
C VAL A 450 -7.94 10.52 -10.68
N SER A 451 -7.01 11.26 -10.06
CA SER A 451 -6.57 10.97 -8.67
C SER A 451 -7.63 11.31 -7.61
N PHE A 452 -8.59 12.20 -7.90
CA PHE A 452 -9.75 12.44 -7.05
C PHE A 452 -10.88 11.44 -7.38
N ALA A 453 -11.13 11.20 -8.67
CA ALA A 453 -12.16 10.27 -9.13
C ALA A 453 -11.96 8.84 -8.57
N ALA A 454 -10.73 8.32 -8.59
CA ALA A 454 -10.44 6.98 -8.10
C ALA A 454 -10.67 6.82 -6.58
N LEU A 455 -10.47 7.87 -5.78
CA LEU A 455 -10.77 7.84 -4.33
C LEU A 455 -12.23 7.47 -4.06
N ARG A 456 -13.17 8.00 -4.86
CA ARG A 456 -14.61 7.70 -4.75
C ARG A 456 -14.89 6.20 -4.80
N HIS A 457 -14.18 5.48 -5.67
CA HIS A 457 -14.33 4.03 -5.82
C HIS A 457 -13.60 3.26 -4.72
N LEU A 458 -12.34 3.64 -4.41
CA LEU A 458 -11.53 2.97 -3.39
C LEU A 458 -12.17 3.02 -1.98
N SER A 459 -12.91 4.09 -1.66
CA SER A 459 -13.70 4.17 -0.41
C SER A 459 -14.96 3.28 -0.42
N SER A 460 -15.48 2.89 -1.60
CA SER A 460 -16.80 2.26 -1.80
C SER A 460 -16.81 0.72 -1.91
N VAL A 461 -15.66 0.10 -1.65
CA VAL A 461 -15.40 -1.36 -1.73
C VAL A 461 -16.37 -2.21 -0.89
N ILE A 462 -16.61 -3.45 -1.33
CA ILE A 462 -17.56 -4.40 -0.70
C ILE A 462 -17.10 -5.85 -0.91
N LEU A 463 -17.23 -6.68 0.12
CA LEU A 463 -16.91 -8.11 0.09
C LEU A 463 -18.14 -8.95 0.48
N PRO A 464 -18.77 -9.69 -0.45
CA PRO A 464 -19.85 -10.60 -0.13
C PRO A 464 -19.34 -11.87 0.57
N VAL A 465 -20.08 -12.32 1.57
CA VAL A 465 -19.82 -13.52 2.37
C VAL A 465 -21.11 -14.31 2.58
N ASN A 466 -21.01 -15.59 2.92
CA ASN A 466 -22.17 -16.43 3.24
C ASN A 466 -21.95 -17.22 4.54
N GLU A 467 -22.85 -18.16 4.85
CA GLU A 467 -22.80 -19.08 6.00
C GLU A 467 -21.39 -19.66 6.27
N SER A 468 -20.60 -19.90 5.23
CA SER A 468 -19.25 -20.46 5.37
C SER A 468 -18.25 -19.54 6.10
N TRP A 469 -18.54 -18.24 6.27
CA TRP A 469 -17.73 -17.33 7.09
C TRP A 469 -17.74 -17.71 8.57
N ASN A 470 -18.93 -17.92 9.15
CA ASN A 470 -19.08 -18.30 10.55
C ASN A 470 -18.53 -19.72 10.80
N ALA A 471 -18.77 -20.64 9.85
CA ALA A 471 -18.19 -21.98 9.87
C ALA A 471 -16.64 -21.94 9.78
N TYR A 472 -16.07 -21.06 8.97
CA TYR A 472 -14.62 -20.86 8.86
C TYR A 472 -14.00 -20.38 10.18
N ILE A 473 -14.57 -19.36 10.84
CA ILE A 473 -14.05 -18.88 12.13
C ILE A 473 -14.13 -19.99 13.18
N ALA A 474 -15.26 -20.71 13.26
CA ALA A 474 -15.44 -21.83 14.18
C ALA A 474 -14.44 -22.97 13.91
N ASN A 475 -14.28 -23.38 12.65
CA ASN A 475 -13.37 -24.45 12.25
C ASN A 475 -11.90 -24.07 12.46
N ALA A 476 -11.52 -22.82 12.20
CA ALA A 476 -10.16 -22.33 12.40
C ALA A 476 -9.78 -22.26 13.89
N GLU A 477 -10.65 -21.71 14.74
CA GLU A 477 -10.39 -21.66 16.19
C GLU A 477 -10.47 -23.07 16.83
N ALA A 478 -11.38 -23.95 16.38
CA ALA A 478 -11.42 -25.35 16.82
C ALA A 478 -10.19 -26.16 16.38
N THR A 479 -9.69 -25.95 15.15
CA THR A 479 -8.45 -26.56 14.66
C THR A 479 -7.24 -26.04 15.43
N TYR A 480 -7.17 -24.74 15.68
CA TYR A 480 -6.15 -24.12 16.53
C TYR A 480 -6.16 -24.71 17.95
N HIS A 481 -7.32 -24.81 18.60
CA HIS A 481 -7.43 -25.42 19.92
C HIS A 481 -7.06 -26.90 19.93
N LYS A 482 -7.48 -27.69 18.94
CA LYS A 482 -7.11 -29.10 18.81
C LYS A 482 -5.60 -29.29 18.71
N LEU A 483 -4.92 -28.48 17.91
CA LEU A 483 -3.47 -28.55 17.73
C LEU A 483 -2.71 -28.02 18.96
N SER A 484 -3.17 -26.91 19.57
CA SER A 484 -2.56 -26.37 20.80
C SER A 484 -2.71 -27.33 21.98
N ALA A 485 -3.91 -27.90 22.18
CA ALA A 485 -4.22 -28.75 23.33
C ALA A 485 -3.33 -30.00 23.40
N SER A 486 -3.09 -30.71 22.28
CA SER A 486 -2.23 -31.91 22.30
C SER A 486 -0.77 -31.60 22.61
N VAL A 487 -0.24 -30.47 22.11
CA VAL A 487 1.13 -30.02 22.41
C VAL A 487 1.23 -29.55 23.86
N GLU A 488 0.24 -28.79 24.33
CA GLU A 488 0.16 -28.33 25.72
C GLU A 488 0.03 -29.49 26.72
N GLU A 489 -0.78 -30.50 26.43
CA GLU A 489 -0.95 -31.70 27.26
C GLU A 489 0.38 -32.45 27.44
N ARG A 490 1.11 -32.68 26.35
CA ARG A 490 2.43 -33.31 26.41
C ARG A 490 3.46 -32.44 27.13
N LEU A 491 3.43 -31.12 26.94
CA LEU A 491 4.29 -30.19 27.69
C LEU A 491 3.95 -30.17 29.19
N LYS A 492 2.67 -30.26 29.57
CA LYS A 492 2.22 -30.36 30.97
C LYS A 492 2.71 -31.67 31.58
N GLY A 493 2.57 -32.81 30.89
CA GLY A 493 3.11 -34.10 31.34
C GLY A 493 4.64 -34.13 31.46
N LEU A 494 5.38 -33.41 30.61
CA LEU A 494 6.84 -33.22 30.78
C LEU A 494 7.18 -32.32 31.97
N ALA A 495 6.40 -31.26 32.22
CA ALA A 495 6.57 -30.40 33.39
C ALA A 495 6.23 -31.12 34.71
N GLU A 496 5.23 -32.00 34.71
CA GLU A 496 4.85 -32.82 35.87
C GLU A 496 5.94 -33.84 36.19
N LYS A 497 6.43 -34.60 35.21
CA LYS A 497 7.58 -35.51 35.37
C LYS A 497 8.84 -34.79 35.85
N ALA A 498 9.13 -33.60 35.32
CA ALA A 498 10.23 -32.79 35.85
C ALA A 498 9.97 -32.37 37.31
N ALA A 499 8.74 -31.98 37.67
CA ALA A 499 8.38 -31.61 39.04
C ALA A 499 8.33 -32.79 40.03
N GLU A 500 8.38 -34.05 39.57
CA GLU A 500 8.59 -35.25 40.40
C GLU A 500 10.06 -35.41 40.83
N LEU A 501 11.03 -35.00 40.01
CA LEU A 501 12.47 -35.01 40.34
C LEU A 501 12.85 -34.04 41.49
N ASN A 502 11.91 -33.22 41.97
CA ASN A 502 12.04 -32.45 43.20
C ASN A 502 12.12 -33.35 44.45
N ASP A 503 11.54 -34.55 44.36
CA ASP A 503 11.35 -35.47 45.48
C ASP A 503 12.31 -36.70 45.37
N ASP A 504 13.29 -36.62 44.46
CA ASP A 504 14.35 -37.59 44.18
C ASP A 504 15.55 -37.45 45.15
N PRO A 505 15.93 -38.51 45.91
CA PRO A 505 17.07 -38.48 46.82
C PRO A 505 18.45 -38.24 46.18
N GLU A 506 18.63 -38.54 44.89
CA GLU A 506 19.92 -38.38 44.20
C GLU A 506 20.08 -37.01 43.52
N GLU A 507 19.07 -36.13 43.61
CA GLU A 507 19.03 -34.81 42.97
C GLU A 507 19.43 -34.83 41.48
N SER A 508 18.98 -35.85 40.73
CA SER A 508 19.40 -36.14 39.34
C SER A 508 19.31 -34.94 38.38
N TRP A 509 18.37 -34.03 38.62
CA TRP A 509 18.20 -32.74 37.92
C TRP A 509 19.44 -31.83 37.94
N LYS A 510 20.39 -32.02 38.87
CA LYS A 510 21.67 -31.28 38.92
C LYS A 510 22.66 -31.73 37.83
N ASN A 511 22.52 -32.96 37.33
CA ASN A 511 23.39 -33.54 36.32
C ASN A 511 22.85 -33.31 34.88
N ASP A 512 21.55 -33.07 34.73
CA ASP A 512 20.92 -32.77 33.44
C ASP A 512 21.18 -31.29 33.01
N PRO A 513 21.82 -31.04 31.85
CA PRO A 513 22.19 -29.68 31.41
C PRO A 513 21.00 -28.72 31.17
N TRP A 514 19.81 -29.24 30.92
CA TRP A 514 18.61 -28.45 30.68
C TRP A 514 17.86 -28.17 31.98
N LEU A 515 17.64 -29.19 32.79
CA LEU A 515 16.86 -29.09 34.04
C LEU A 515 17.60 -28.30 35.13
N ARG A 516 18.94 -28.34 35.16
CA ARG A 516 19.76 -27.52 36.06
C ARG A 516 19.56 -26.00 35.90
N GLN A 517 18.99 -25.56 34.78
CA GLN A 517 18.72 -24.12 34.50
C GLN A 517 17.42 -23.61 35.16
N LEU A 518 16.64 -24.48 35.82
CA LEU A 518 15.37 -24.12 36.47
C LEU A 518 15.56 -23.70 37.94
N ASP A 519 14.66 -22.87 38.46
CA ASP A 519 14.66 -22.46 39.88
C ASP A 519 14.02 -23.53 40.77
N TRP A 520 14.83 -24.48 41.22
CA TRP A 520 14.43 -25.58 42.11
C TRP A 520 14.20 -25.16 43.57
N THR A 521 14.21 -23.86 43.92
CA THR A 521 14.06 -23.46 45.33
C THR A 521 12.70 -23.87 45.89
N THR A 522 12.72 -24.72 46.91
CA THR A 522 11.53 -25.09 47.68
C THR A 522 11.36 -24.13 48.86
N LYS A 523 10.11 -23.75 49.12
CA LYS A 523 9.74 -22.90 50.26
C LYS A 523 9.07 -23.81 51.30
N PRO A 524 9.54 -23.84 52.57
CA PRO A 524 9.02 -24.76 53.57
C PRO A 524 7.53 -24.53 53.79
N ILE A 525 6.77 -25.61 53.89
CA ILE A 525 5.31 -25.57 54.04
C ILE A 525 5.00 -24.89 55.38
N ARG A 526 4.30 -23.75 55.33
CA ARG A 526 3.86 -23.06 56.56
C ARG A 526 2.72 -23.86 57.18
N ILE A 527 2.96 -24.38 58.37
CA ILE A 527 2.00 -25.15 59.16
C ILE A 527 1.38 -24.21 60.21
N VAL A 528 0.05 -24.25 60.32
CA VAL A 528 -0.72 -23.63 61.41
C VAL A 528 -0.91 -24.67 62.49
N LYS A 529 -0.31 -24.40 63.65
CA LYS A 529 -0.43 -25.28 64.82
C LYS A 529 -1.89 -25.46 65.23
N ALA A 530 -2.25 -26.69 65.58
CA ALA A 530 -3.55 -27.07 66.13
C ALA A 530 -3.92 -26.19 67.34
N LYS A 531 -5.18 -25.73 67.41
CA LYS A 531 -5.66 -24.90 68.55
C LYS A 531 -6.32 -25.73 69.65
N ARG A 532 -6.56 -27.03 69.41
CA ARG A 532 -7.14 -27.97 70.38
C ARG A 532 -6.30 -29.23 70.50
N LYS A 533 -6.22 -29.77 71.72
CA LYS A 533 -5.46 -30.99 72.04
C LYS A 533 -6.16 -32.21 71.40
N GLY A 534 -5.69 -32.62 70.23
CA GLY A 534 -6.28 -33.70 69.42
C GLY A 534 -6.58 -33.32 67.96
N GLU A 535 -6.52 -32.04 67.58
CA GLU A 535 -6.47 -31.64 66.17
C GLU A 535 -5.08 -31.88 65.59
N VAL A 536 -5.00 -32.22 64.29
CA VAL A 536 -3.73 -32.35 63.56
C VAL A 536 -3.31 -30.98 63.02
N ASP A 537 -2.01 -30.70 63.12
CA ASP A 537 -1.36 -29.52 62.54
C ASP A 537 -1.62 -29.44 61.02
N ARG A 538 -2.12 -28.28 60.54
CA ARG A 538 -2.64 -28.13 59.17
C ARG A 538 -1.87 -27.10 58.36
N PRO A 539 -1.67 -27.27 57.03
CA PRO A 539 -1.09 -26.24 56.19
C PRO A 539 -1.86 -24.91 56.26
N ALA A 540 -1.14 -23.79 56.28
CA ALA A 540 -1.74 -22.46 56.20
C ALA A 540 -2.49 -22.29 54.87
N ALA A 541 -3.70 -21.74 54.93
CA ALA A 541 -4.52 -21.45 53.76
C ALA A 541 -3.82 -20.48 52.79
N ASN A 542 -4.25 -20.53 51.53
CA ASN A 542 -3.76 -19.67 50.42
C ASN A 542 -2.27 -19.81 50.06
N GLN A 543 -1.61 -20.91 50.47
CA GLN A 543 -0.27 -21.26 49.95
C GLN A 543 -0.36 -21.78 48.51
N LYS A 544 0.29 -21.09 47.57
CA LYS A 544 0.40 -21.50 46.15
C LYS A 544 1.31 -22.73 46.03
N MET A 545 0.72 -23.89 45.72
CA MET A 545 1.39 -25.18 45.48
C MET A 545 2.47 -25.53 46.54
N PRO A 546 2.09 -25.91 47.77
CA PRO A 546 3.06 -26.30 48.81
C PRO A 546 3.96 -27.46 48.35
N GLY A 547 5.19 -27.54 48.90
CA GLY A 547 6.19 -28.57 48.57
C GLY A 547 6.96 -28.31 47.25
N LYS A 548 6.27 -28.10 46.14
CA LYS A 548 6.87 -28.04 44.79
C LYS A 548 7.81 -26.84 44.53
N PRO A 549 8.72 -26.91 43.53
CA PRO A 549 9.76 -25.90 43.32
C PRO A 549 9.22 -24.57 42.78
N GLN A 550 10.02 -23.50 42.90
CA GLN A 550 9.64 -22.14 42.50
C GLN A 550 9.37 -22.02 41.00
N TRP A 551 10.18 -22.65 40.14
CA TRP A 551 9.95 -22.66 38.69
C TRP A 551 8.56 -23.23 38.31
N TYR A 552 8.14 -24.30 38.99
CA TYR A 552 6.85 -24.94 38.74
C TYR A 552 5.70 -24.07 39.27
N LYS A 553 5.85 -23.47 40.46
CA LYS A 553 4.90 -22.50 41.03
C LYS A 553 4.62 -21.34 40.07
N ASP A 554 5.61 -20.84 39.36
CA ASP A 554 5.45 -19.66 38.51
C ASP A 554 4.75 -19.93 37.18
N LEU A 555 4.65 -21.20 36.75
CA LEU A 555 3.77 -21.59 35.63
C LEU A 555 2.27 -21.42 35.95
N PHE A 556 1.86 -21.44 37.23
CA PHE A 556 0.44 -21.37 37.58
C PHE A 556 -0.08 -19.92 37.68
N THR A 557 -1.04 -19.58 36.83
CA THR A 557 -1.79 -18.31 36.88
C THR A 557 -3.25 -18.61 37.26
N LYS A 558 -3.74 -18.06 38.38
CA LYS A 558 -5.11 -18.31 38.89
C LYS A 558 -5.48 -19.82 38.93
N ASN A 559 -4.55 -20.64 39.43
CA ASN A 559 -4.61 -22.11 39.52
C ASN A 559 -4.63 -22.89 38.18
N VAL A 560 -4.50 -22.23 37.03
CA VAL A 560 -4.30 -22.88 35.72
C VAL A 560 -2.82 -22.86 35.34
N ILE A 561 -2.28 -23.99 34.86
CA ILE A 561 -0.91 -24.07 34.36
C ILE A 561 -0.79 -23.41 32.98
N ASN A 562 -0.10 -22.28 32.92
CA ASN A 562 0.09 -21.45 31.73
C ASN A 562 1.41 -21.79 31.04
N LEU A 563 1.48 -22.98 30.42
CA LEU A 563 2.65 -23.51 29.74
C LEU A 563 2.37 -23.65 28.24
N THR A 564 3.10 -22.89 27.42
CA THR A 564 3.01 -22.92 25.95
C THR A 564 4.40 -23.04 25.32
N VAL A 565 4.44 -23.33 24.01
CA VAL A 565 5.66 -23.35 23.16
C VAL A 565 6.40 -21.99 23.15
N ARG A 566 5.81 -20.92 23.67
CA ARG A 566 6.43 -19.58 23.78
C ARG A 566 7.08 -19.30 25.14
N ASN A 567 6.84 -20.14 26.15
CA ASN A 567 7.45 -19.98 27.47
C ASN A 567 8.94 -20.35 27.41
N ARG A 568 9.81 -19.59 28.09
CA ARG A 568 11.27 -19.87 28.17
C ARG A 568 11.60 -21.28 28.72
N ILE A 569 10.68 -21.89 29.48
CA ILE A 569 10.83 -23.22 30.05
C ILE A 569 10.58 -24.34 29.01
N ALA A 570 9.81 -24.10 27.94
CA ALA A 570 9.47 -25.15 26.97
C ALA A 570 10.68 -25.72 26.20
N PRO A 571 11.67 -24.93 25.74
CA PRO A 571 12.93 -25.46 25.20
C PRO A 571 13.75 -26.33 26.16
N LEU A 572 13.61 -26.15 27.47
CA LEU A 572 14.30 -26.96 28.49
C LEU A 572 13.56 -28.27 28.74
N LEU A 573 12.23 -28.23 28.88
CA LEU A 573 11.39 -29.43 29.00
C LEU A 573 11.42 -30.31 27.76
N LEU A 574 11.61 -29.71 26.57
CA LEU A 574 11.84 -30.42 25.31
C LEU A 574 13.32 -30.81 25.09
N LYS A 575 14.23 -30.44 25.99
CA LYS A 575 15.68 -30.72 25.90
C LYS A 575 16.27 -30.47 24.50
N LEU A 576 16.09 -29.25 24.00
CA LEU A 576 16.57 -28.90 22.66
C LEU A 576 18.11 -28.86 22.59
N ALA A 577 18.66 -29.32 21.48
CA ALA A 577 20.10 -29.34 21.21
C ALA A 577 20.42 -28.74 19.83
N TRP A 578 21.62 -28.19 19.66
CA TRP A 578 22.14 -27.68 18.39
C TRP A 578 23.37 -28.48 17.96
N ASP A 579 23.35 -29.12 16.79
CA ASP A 579 24.35 -30.09 16.32
C ASP A 579 24.72 -31.13 17.41
N GLY A 580 23.77 -31.47 18.31
CA GLY A 580 23.95 -32.38 19.46
C GLY A 580 24.37 -31.73 20.79
N HIS A 581 24.66 -30.43 20.82
CA HIS A 581 25.05 -29.67 22.02
C HIS A 581 23.83 -29.07 22.74
N PRO A 582 23.74 -29.11 24.09
CA PRO A 582 22.54 -28.63 24.80
C PRO A 582 22.36 -27.10 24.68
N LEU A 583 21.10 -26.67 24.58
CA LEU A 583 20.74 -25.25 24.62
C LEU A 583 20.71 -24.69 26.05
N ILE A 584 21.34 -23.52 26.22
CA ILE A 584 21.45 -22.79 27.49
C ILE A 584 20.93 -21.35 27.30
N TRP A 585 20.22 -20.82 28.30
CA TRP A 585 19.73 -19.43 28.28
C TRP A 585 20.70 -18.45 28.93
N SER A 586 21.02 -17.37 28.19
CA SER A 586 21.66 -16.15 28.68
C SER A 586 20.67 -14.98 28.64
N ASN A 587 20.58 -14.22 29.73
CA ASN A 587 19.74 -13.03 29.86
C ASN A 587 20.22 -11.87 28.95
N LYS A 588 21.52 -11.86 28.62
CA LYS A 588 22.16 -10.91 27.71
C LYS A 588 22.08 -11.40 26.26
N HIS A 589 22.60 -12.60 25.98
CA HIS A 589 22.80 -13.13 24.63
C HIS A 589 21.64 -13.98 24.06
N GLY A 590 20.63 -14.31 24.89
CA GLY A 590 19.51 -15.18 24.51
C GLY A 590 19.92 -16.67 24.58
N TRP A 591 19.31 -17.50 23.74
CA TRP A 591 19.71 -18.90 23.61
C TRP A 591 21.08 -19.04 22.93
N VAL A 592 21.95 -19.80 23.59
CA VAL A 592 23.29 -20.24 23.15
C VAL A 592 23.38 -21.75 23.24
N PHE A 593 24.41 -22.36 22.63
CA PHE A 593 24.68 -23.81 22.75
C PHE A 593 26.08 -24.08 23.31
N GLN A 594 26.20 -25.17 24.08
CA GLN A 594 27.40 -25.50 24.87
C GLN A 594 28.33 -26.48 24.13
N VAL A 595 29.40 -25.95 23.55
CA VAL A 595 30.35 -26.69 22.72
C VAL A 595 31.50 -27.24 23.56
N LYS A 596 31.89 -28.49 23.31
CA LYS A 596 33.05 -29.14 23.95
C LYS A 596 34.34 -28.69 23.26
N PRO A 597 35.49 -28.56 23.97
CA PRO A 597 36.73 -28.03 23.41
C PRO A 597 37.19 -28.66 22.08
N ALA A 598 36.92 -29.95 21.86
CA ALA A 598 37.26 -30.66 20.62
C ALA A 598 36.54 -30.13 19.36
N ASP A 599 35.32 -29.58 19.51
CA ASP A 599 34.47 -29.18 18.39
C ASP A 599 34.55 -27.66 18.10
N VAL A 600 35.15 -26.88 19.01
CA VAL A 600 35.17 -25.40 18.98
C VAL A 600 35.73 -24.85 17.68
N ASP A 601 36.85 -25.40 17.19
CA ASP A 601 37.50 -24.89 15.98
C ASP A 601 36.67 -25.16 14.71
N ALA A 602 35.78 -26.17 14.72
CA ALA A 602 34.82 -26.38 13.64
C ALA A 602 33.75 -25.27 13.60
N TYR A 603 33.28 -24.77 14.76
CA TYR A 603 32.33 -23.65 14.81
C TYR A 603 33.00 -22.29 14.54
N ARG A 604 34.28 -22.13 14.91
CA ARG A 604 35.10 -20.98 14.47
C ARG A 604 35.31 -20.99 12.95
N ALA A 605 35.58 -22.14 12.35
CA ALA A 605 35.66 -22.30 10.89
C ALA A 605 34.30 -22.01 10.20
N LYS A 606 33.17 -22.42 10.80
CA LYS A 606 31.81 -22.03 10.39
C LYS A 606 31.50 -20.52 10.60
N GLN A 607 32.44 -19.71 11.10
CA GLN A 607 32.28 -18.28 11.43
C GLN A 607 31.08 -17.99 12.36
N MET A 608 30.81 -18.87 13.33
CA MET A 608 29.79 -18.64 14.35
C MET A 608 30.31 -17.70 15.46
N THR A 609 29.39 -16.92 16.05
CA THR A 609 29.74 -15.96 17.11
C THR A 609 29.88 -16.66 18.46
N GLU A 610 31.14 -16.85 18.88
CA GLU A 610 31.53 -17.24 20.22
C GLU A 610 31.11 -16.16 21.24
N VAL A 611 30.73 -16.56 22.46
CA VAL A 611 30.20 -15.68 23.51
C VAL A 611 31.13 -15.68 24.72
N VAL A 612 31.49 -14.48 25.16
CA VAL A 612 32.19 -14.26 26.44
C VAL A 612 31.19 -13.61 27.40
N PHE A 613 30.98 -14.25 28.56
CA PHE A 613 30.12 -13.74 29.62
C PHE A 613 30.85 -12.72 30.49
N ASP A 614 30.10 -11.88 31.17
CA ASP A 614 30.59 -10.93 32.17
C ASP A 614 30.02 -11.27 33.55
N ASP A 615 30.35 -10.43 34.54
CA ASP A 615 30.00 -10.62 35.95
C ASP A 615 28.47 -10.64 36.22
N SER A 616 27.62 -10.35 35.23
CA SER A 616 26.17 -10.53 35.35
C SER A 616 25.70 -11.98 35.22
N GLU A 617 26.52 -12.88 34.66
CA GLU A 617 26.20 -14.31 34.47
C GLU A 617 27.36 -15.23 34.94
N PRO A 618 27.75 -15.16 36.23
CA PRO A 618 28.98 -15.80 36.75
C PRO A 618 28.98 -17.33 36.58
N THR A 619 27.82 -17.98 36.68
CA THR A 619 27.68 -19.44 36.50
C THR A 619 27.93 -19.93 35.07
N LEU A 620 27.95 -19.02 34.07
CA LEU A 620 28.34 -19.31 32.69
C LEU A 620 29.75 -18.79 32.38
N ARG A 621 30.18 -17.71 33.04
CA ARG A 621 31.55 -17.18 32.99
C ARG A 621 32.57 -18.18 33.56
N ASP A 622 32.19 -18.90 34.62
CA ASP A 622 33.08 -19.79 35.37
C ASP A 622 33.04 -21.27 34.89
N ASP A 623 32.36 -21.57 33.77
CA ASP A 623 32.41 -22.90 33.11
C ASP A 623 33.63 -23.00 32.17
N TRP A 624 34.80 -23.25 32.78
CA TRP A 624 36.07 -23.47 32.06
C TRP A 624 36.09 -24.76 31.21
N GLY A 625 35.05 -25.59 31.26
CA GLY A 625 34.98 -26.86 30.53
C GLY A 625 34.45 -26.74 29.10
N HIS A 626 33.83 -25.61 28.74
CA HIS A 626 33.05 -25.47 27.52
C HIS A 626 33.22 -24.09 26.86
N SER A 627 32.85 -23.99 25.58
CA SER A 627 32.76 -22.71 24.85
C SER A 627 31.35 -22.51 24.34
N TYR A 628 30.87 -21.27 24.32
CA TYR A 628 29.46 -20.96 24.07
C TYR A 628 29.30 -20.21 22.76
N PHE A 629 28.33 -20.62 21.93
CA PHE A 629 28.07 -20.01 20.63
C PHE A 629 26.61 -19.55 20.50
N LYS A 630 26.40 -18.42 19.82
CA LYS A 630 25.06 -17.87 19.54
C LYS A 630 24.35 -18.66 18.45
N LEU A 631 23.04 -18.91 18.64
CA LEU A 631 22.19 -19.42 17.57
C LEU A 631 22.09 -18.40 16.41
N PRO A 632 22.17 -18.82 15.14
CA PRO A 632 22.00 -17.94 13.98
C PRO A 632 20.65 -17.22 13.98
N HIS A 633 20.64 -15.90 13.83
CA HIS A 633 19.41 -15.11 13.79
C HIS A 633 19.23 -14.39 12.44
N LYS A 634 18.01 -14.43 11.90
CA LYS A 634 17.61 -13.81 10.62
C LYS A 634 18.02 -12.33 10.48
N ASP A 635 17.93 -11.56 11.55
CA ASP A 635 18.21 -10.11 11.56
C ASP A 635 19.72 -9.81 11.78
N GLY A 636 20.60 -10.83 11.68
CA GLY A 636 22.07 -10.70 11.75
C GLY A 636 22.71 -11.26 13.03
N PRO A 637 24.05 -11.44 13.07
CA PRO A 637 24.77 -12.08 14.18
C PRO A 637 24.78 -11.26 15.49
N SER A 638 24.52 -9.95 15.43
CA SER A 638 24.36 -9.10 16.61
C SER A 638 23.07 -9.39 17.38
N ALA A 639 21.99 -9.70 16.68
CA ALA A 639 20.69 -10.02 17.29
C ALA A 639 20.73 -11.33 18.12
N ARG A 640 19.74 -11.52 19.00
CA ARG A 640 19.68 -12.67 19.93
C ARG A 640 18.51 -13.59 19.64
N CYS A 641 18.72 -14.90 19.78
CA CYS A 641 17.63 -15.86 19.76
C CYS A 641 16.85 -15.77 21.08
N ALA A 642 15.59 -15.32 21.03
CA ALA A 642 14.70 -15.30 22.20
C ALA A 642 13.84 -16.58 22.30
N ASN A 643 13.53 -17.24 21.17
CA ASN A 643 12.76 -18.47 21.11
C ASN A 643 13.28 -19.36 19.94
N PRO A 644 13.85 -20.55 20.22
CA PRO A 644 14.35 -21.48 19.20
C PRO A 644 13.23 -22.26 18.51
N LEU A 645 12.02 -22.29 19.09
CA LEU A 645 10.82 -22.92 18.51
C LEU A 645 10.03 -21.93 17.62
N ALA A 646 10.63 -20.79 17.26
CA ALA A 646 10.06 -19.84 16.31
C ALA A 646 10.23 -20.33 14.86
N LYS A 647 9.28 -19.96 13.98
CA LYS A 647 9.23 -20.34 12.55
C LYS A 647 10.57 -20.24 11.81
N GLY A 648 11.43 -19.27 12.17
CA GLY A 648 12.75 -19.09 11.54
C GLY A 648 13.73 -20.26 11.74
N TYR A 649 13.43 -21.20 12.63
CA TYR A 649 14.27 -22.36 12.92
C TYR A 649 13.72 -23.69 12.38
N LEU A 650 12.57 -23.70 11.70
CA LEU A 650 11.99 -24.92 11.11
C LEU A 650 13.00 -25.64 10.19
N ASN A 651 13.66 -24.90 9.29
CA ASN A 651 14.67 -25.44 8.38
C ASN A 651 15.87 -26.07 9.10
N TYR A 652 16.22 -25.59 10.31
CA TYR A 652 17.27 -26.19 11.14
C TYR A 652 16.77 -27.45 11.87
N PHE A 653 15.47 -27.58 12.10
CA PHE A 653 14.89 -28.81 12.62
C PHE A 653 14.78 -29.88 11.52
N GLU A 654 14.38 -29.48 10.31
CA GLU A 654 14.26 -30.36 9.13
C GLU A 654 15.61 -30.93 8.67
N ASN A 655 16.72 -30.18 8.79
CA ASN A 655 18.06 -30.67 8.43
C ASN A 655 18.80 -31.37 9.59
N GLY A 656 18.20 -31.47 10.79
CA GLY A 656 18.79 -32.08 11.98
C GLY A 656 19.78 -31.22 12.79
N THR A 657 20.06 -29.98 12.38
CA THR A 657 20.96 -29.06 13.11
C THR A 657 20.36 -28.56 14.43
N LEU A 658 19.03 -28.50 14.55
CA LEU A 658 18.30 -28.25 15.79
C LEU A 658 17.49 -29.52 16.12
N SER A 659 17.83 -30.19 17.21
CA SER A 659 17.24 -31.48 17.62
C SER A 659 16.68 -31.42 19.04
N SER A 660 16.20 -32.56 19.55
CA SER A 660 15.43 -32.70 20.79
C SER A 660 15.53 -34.14 21.29
N GLU A 661 15.49 -34.38 22.60
CA GLU A 661 15.33 -35.74 23.17
C GLU A 661 13.93 -36.32 22.84
N TYR A 662 12.92 -35.47 22.62
CA TYR A 662 11.54 -35.86 22.36
C TYR A 662 11.07 -35.43 20.96
N GLU A 663 10.48 -36.35 20.20
CA GLU A 663 9.87 -36.07 18.89
C GLU A 663 8.79 -34.98 18.96
N TYR A 664 8.17 -34.79 20.13
CA TYR A 664 7.18 -33.75 20.41
C TYR A 664 7.67 -32.33 20.12
N ALA A 665 8.99 -32.07 20.13
CA ALA A 665 9.52 -30.77 19.72
C ALA A 665 9.25 -30.46 18.25
N LYS A 666 9.24 -31.48 17.38
CA LYS A 666 8.89 -31.35 15.96
C LYS A 666 7.42 -30.95 15.83
N GLU A 667 6.53 -31.72 16.46
CA GLU A 667 5.08 -31.44 16.49
C GLU A 667 4.79 -30.04 17.06
N ALA A 668 5.48 -29.63 18.12
CA ALA A 668 5.32 -28.31 18.72
C ALA A 668 5.78 -27.16 17.80
N LEU A 669 6.85 -27.37 17.03
CA LEU A 669 7.38 -26.37 16.08
C LEU A 669 6.51 -26.31 14.81
N GLU A 670 6.07 -27.46 14.28
CA GLU A 670 5.10 -27.55 13.17
C GLU A 670 3.73 -26.95 13.53
N MET A 671 3.24 -27.21 14.75
CA MET A 671 2.04 -26.55 15.29
C MET A 671 2.24 -25.04 15.39
N ASN A 672 3.34 -24.56 15.99
CA ASN A 672 3.60 -23.13 16.09
C ASN A 672 3.75 -22.48 14.69
N ALA A 673 4.35 -23.17 13.71
CA ALA A 673 4.51 -22.68 12.35
C ALA A 673 3.18 -22.61 11.56
N SER A 674 2.31 -23.61 11.73
CA SER A 674 1.00 -23.69 11.07
C SER A 674 -0.04 -22.75 11.72
N CYS A 675 -0.06 -22.64 13.04
CA CYS A 675 -0.93 -21.75 13.80
C CYS A 675 -0.43 -20.29 13.83
N SER A 676 0.84 -20.01 13.51
CA SER A 676 1.43 -18.66 13.53
C SER A 676 0.61 -17.61 12.78
N TYR A 677 0.02 -17.97 11.63
CA TYR A 677 -0.84 -17.06 10.87
C TYR A 677 -2.11 -16.72 11.68
N TRP A 678 -2.89 -17.74 12.04
CA TRP A 678 -4.13 -17.58 12.79
C TRP A 678 -3.95 -16.82 14.10
N ILE A 679 -2.92 -17.11 14.91
CA ILE A 679 -2.65 -16.38 16.16
C ILE A 679 -2.45 -14.87 15.92
N SER A 680 -1.85 -14.49 14.77
CA SER A 680 -1.63 -13.09 14.40
C SER A 680 -2.83 -12.44 13.69
N ALA A 681 -3.75 -13.22 13.14
CA ALA A 681 -4.83 -12.76 12.28
C ALA A 681 -6.21 -12.80 12.97
N ARG A 682 -6.47 -13.76 13.87
CA ARG A 682 -7.79 -14.02 14.47
C ARG A 682 -8.46 -12.76 15.03
N GLY A 683 -7.72 -11.93 15.77
CA GLY A 683 -8.26 -10.71 16.36
C GLY A 683 -8.73 -9.66 15.35
N ARG A 684 -8.16 -9.67 14.12
CA ARG A 684 -8.55 -8.79 13.00
C ARG A 684 -9.65 -9.40 12.13
N ILE A 685 -9.74 -10.73 12.08
CA ILE A 685 -10.76 -11.50 11.34
C ILE A 685 -12.08 -11.52 12.13
N THR A 686 -12.03 -11.86 13.42
CA THR A 686 -13.20 -11.90 14.31
C THR A 686 -13.75 -10.50 14.61
N SER A 687 -12.97 -9.44 14.40
CA SER A 687 -13.44 -8.04 14.50
C SER A 687 -14.07 -7.50 13.20
N GLN A 688 -14.18 -8.28 12.13
CA GLN A 688 -14.88 -7.84 10.92
C GLN A 688 -16.39 -7.79 11.18
N MET A 689 -17.00 -6.64 10.90
CA MET A 689 -18.45 -6.48 10.97
C MET A 689 -19.08 -7.12 9.72
N VAL A 690 -19.87 -8.17 9.93
CA VAL A 690 -20.73 -8.79 8.93
C VAL A 690 -22.15 -8.31 9.16
N VAL A 691 -22.81 -7.84 8.11
CA VAL A 691 -24.25 -7.53 8.10
C VAL A 691 -24.95 -8.47 7.12
N THR A 692 -26.10 -9.04 7.51
CA THR A 692 -26.87 -9.95 6.65
C THR A 692 -28.02 -9.23 5.94
N GLU A 693 -28.50 -9.80 4.83
CA GLU A 693 -29.67 -9.26 4.11
C GLU A 693 -30.95 -9.28 4.98
N HIS A 694 -31.05 -10.21 5.94
CA HIS A 694 -32.09 -10.20 6.96
C HIS A 694 -31.97 -8.98 7.88
N ASP A 695 -30.76 -8.61 8.32
CA ASP A 695 -30.56 -7.45 9.18
C ASP A 695 -30.91 -6.14 8.45
N VAL A 696 -30.61 -6.06 7.15
CA VAL A 696 -31.02 -4.93 6.28
C VAL A 696 -32.55 -4.92 6.07
N SER A 697 -33.17 -6.08 5.88
CA SER A 697 -34.63 -6.19 5.67
C SER A 697 -35.43 -5.84 6.94
N ALA A 698 -34.98 -6.34 8.10
CA ALA A 698 -35.53 -5.98 9.41
C ALA A 698 -35.28 -4.49 9.74
N ALA A 699 -34.16 -3.91 9.29
CA ALA A 699 -33.87 -2.49 9.44
C ALA A 699 -34.75 -1.57 8.59
N THR A 700 -35.03 -1.96 7.34
CA THR A 700 -35.89 -1.20 6.41
C THR A 700 -37.39 -1.30 6.71
N GLY A 701 -37.79 -2.05 7.74
CA GLY A 701 -39.19 -2.19 8.15
C GLY A 701 -40.00 -3.14 7.26
N GLY A 702 -39.34 -4.03 6.52
CA GLY A 702 -39.99 -5.16 5.88
C GLY A 702 -40.68 -6.07 6.89
N VAL A 703 -41.69 -6.83 6.45
CA VAL A 703 -42.30 -7.85 7.28
C VAL A 703 -41.24 -8.89 7.64
N THR A 704 -41.06 -9.17 8.94
CA THR A 704 -40.22 -10.28 9.40
C THR A 704 -40.93 -11.59 9.12
N GLU A 705 -40.90 -12.02 7.85
CA GLU A 705 -41.28 -13.38 7.48
C GLU A 705 -40.29 -14.34 8.16
N THR A 706 -40.83 -15.32 8.87
CA THR A 706 -40.03 -16.29 9.61
C THR A 706 -39.35 -17.21 8.61
N ARG A 707 -38.05 -16.97 8.34
CA ARG A 707 -37.13 -17.76 7.48
C ARG A 707 -37.80 -19.02 6.91
N GLU A 708 -38.17 -18.98 5.63
CA GLU A 708 -38.58 -20.21 4.97
C GLU A 708 -37.41 -21.21 5.00
N ALA A 709 -37.73 -22.49 5.16
CA ALA A 709 -36.74 -23.56 5.36
C ALA A 709 -35.99 -23.92 4.06
N GLY A 710 -35.24 -22.95 3.53
CA GLY A 710 -34.53 -23.01 2.24
C GLY A 710 -33.80 -21.72 1.87
N GLU A 711 -34.05 -20.58 2.53
CA GLU A 711 -33.31 -19.34 2.29
C GLU A 711 -31.83 -19.46 2.70
N LYS A 712 -30.92 -19.10 1.79
CA LYS A 712 -29.48 -19.11 2.02
C LYS A 712 -29.06 -17.85 2.77
N PHE A 713 -28.19 -17.96 3.78
CA PHE A 713 -27.54 -16.78 4.37
C PHE A 713 -26.66 -16.07 3.33
N GLN A 714 -27.04 -14.84 2.97
CA GLN A 714 -26.19 -13.88 2.28
C GLN A 714 -25.87 -12.72 3.23
N GLY A 715 -24.62 -12.28 3.22
CA GLY A 715 -24.15 -11.16 4.01
C GLY A 715 -22.95 -10.46 3.38
N PHE A 716 -22.52 -9.39 4.00
CA PHE A 716 -21.59 -8.43 3.42
C PHE A 716 -20.65 -7.87 4.49
N ILE A 717 -19.41 -7.64 4.08
CA ILE A 717 -18.38 -6.94 4.85
C ILE A 717 -17.97 -5.71 4.06
N LEU A 718 -17.83 -4.57 4.74
CA LEU A 718 -17.27 -3.34 4.18
C LEU A 718 -15.85 -3.14 4.74
N PRO A 719 -14.78 -3.38 3.94
CA PRO A 719 -13.41 -3.18 4.37
C PRO A 719 -13.15 -1.72 4.79
N GLN A 720 -12.51 -1.53 5.94
CA GLN A 720 -12.12 -0.21 6.46
C GLN A 720 -10.85 0.30 5.74
N VAL A 721 -10.95 0.45 4.42
CA VAL A 721 -9.85 0.90 3.57
C VAL A 721 -9.62 2.41 3.76
N ILE A 722 -8.35 2.77 3.93
CA ILE A 722 -7.82 4.13 3.87
C ILE A 722 -7.20 4.29 2.47
N PRO A 723 -7.89 4.93 1.50
CA PRO A 723 -7.46 4.93 0.09
C PRO A 723 -6.03 5.41 -0.16
N MET A 724 -5.53 6.37 0.62
CA MET A 724 -4.12 6.82 0.57
C MET A 724 -3.45 6.73 1.96
N GLY A 725 -3.52 5.57 2.60
CA GLY A 725 -2.93 5.35 3.94
C GLY A 725 -1.40 5.35 4.02
N THR A 726 -0.68 5.53 2.90
CA THR A 726 0.78 5.62 2.83
C THR A 726 1.27 6.85 2.05
N ILE A 727 2.51 7.27 2.29
CA ILE A 727 3.15 8.37 1.53
C ILE A 727 3.28 8.09 0.02
N THR A 728 3.23 6.84 -0.40
CA THR A 728 3.21 6.43 -1.82
C THR A 728 1.79 6.41 -2.38
N ARG A 729 0.81 6.96 -1.65
CA ARG A 729 -0.64 6.96 -1.94
C ARG A 729 -1.28 5.57 -2.03
N ARG A 730 -0.57 4.49 -1.69
CA ARG A 730 -1.16 3.15 -1.63
C ARG A 730 -2.17 3.03 -0.49
N ALA A 731 -3.26 2.31 -0.78
CA ALA A 731 -4.32 2.01 0.16
C ALA A 731 -3.82 1.16 1.35
N VAL A 732 -4.44 1.34 2.52
CA VAL A 732 -4.12 0.60 3.74
C VAL A 732 -5.40 0.10 4.40
N GLU A 733 -5.42 -1.17 4.77
CA GLU A 733 -6.39 -1.81 5.65
C GLU A 733 -5.67 -2.98 6.35
N ASN A 734 -6.10 -3.33 7.56
CA ASN A 734 -5.35 -4.22 8.44
C ASN A 734 -5.52 -5.72 8.15
N THR A 735 -6.44 -6.14 7.28
CA THR A 735 -6.95 -7.53 7.24
C THR A 735 -6.88 -8.11 5.84
N TRP A 736 -7.66 -7.55 4.92
CA TRP A 736 -7.82 -7.92 3.52
C TRP A 736 -6.60 -7.51 2.69
N LEU A 737 -6.11 -6.28 2.88
CA LEU A 737 -4.87 -5.80 2.24
C LEU A 737 -3.59 -6.40 2.84
N THR A 738 -3.72 -7.32 3.82
CA THR A 738 -2.63 -8.17 4.32
C THR A 738 -2.96 -9.67 4.29
N ALA A 739 -4.06 -10.06 3.60
CA ALA A 739 -4.54 -11.44 3.57
C ALA A 739 -3.59 -12.32 2.74
N SER A 740 -3.02 -13.35 3.37
CA SER A 740 -2.20 -14.34 2.66
C SER A 740 -3.07 -15.28 1.85
N ASN A 741 -2.58 -15.71 0.69
CA ASN A 741 -3.18 -16.81 -0.07
C ASN A 741 -3.13 -18.12 0.75
N ALA A 742 -4.08 -19.02 0.50
CA ALA A 742 -4.19 -20.33 1.15
C ALA A 742 -2.89 -21.15 1.03
N LYS A 743 -2.47 -21.78 2.14
CA LYS A 743 -1.31 -22.69 2.17
C LYS A 743 -1.65 -23.94 2.98
N LYS A 744 -1.42 -25.12 2.38
CA LYS A 744 -1.77 -26.45 2.92
C LYS A 744 -1.32 -26.69 4.38
N ASN A 745 -0.23 -26.04 4.81
CA ASN A 745 0.35 -26.18 6.14
C ASN A 745 0.02 -25.01 7.10
N ARG A 746 -1.05 -24.22 6.89
CA ARG A 746 -1.42 -23.08 7.77
C ARG A 746 -2.93 -22.97 8.05
N VAL A 747 -3.27 -23.02 9.34
CA VAL A 747 -4.63 -22.81 9.84
C VAL A 747 -5.13 -21.42 9.47
N GLY A 748 -6.36 -21.33 8.97
CA GLY A 748 -7.06 -20.11 8.64
C GLY A 748 -6.53 -19.33 7.43
N SER A 749 -5.51 -19.84 6.71
CA SER A 749 -4.88 -19.13 5.58
C SER A 749 -5.77 -19.03 4.32
N GLU A 750 -6.88 -19.74 4.28
CA GLU A 750 -7.93 -19.71 3.26
C GLU A 750 -8.79 -18.44 3.27
N LEU A 751 -8.52 -17.45 4.15
CA LEU A 751 -9.32 -16.24 4.38
C LEU A 751 -9.90 -15.59 3.10
N LYS A 752 -9.09 -15.37 2.06
CA LYS A 752 -9.55 -14.77 0.79
C LYS A 752 -10.75 -15.55 0.22
N SER A 753 -10.69 -16.89 0.15
CA SER A 753 -11.71 -17.71 -0.52
C SER A 753 -13.00 -17.92 0.28
N MET A 754 -13.09 -17.36 1.50
CA MET A 754 -14.33 -17.27 2.26
C MET A 754 -15.19 -16.07 1.83
N VAL A 755 -14.61 -15.11 1.09
CA VAL A 755 -15.36 -14.13 0.29
C VAL A 755 -15.87 -14.82 -0.98
N LYS A 756 -17.19 -14.80 -1.17
CA LYS A 756 -17.88 -15.57 -2.21
C LYS A 756 -18.96 -14.72 -2.86
N ALA A 757 -18.98 -14.70 -4.19
CA ALA A 757 -20.00 -13.98 -4.93
C ALA A 757 -21.40 -14.60 -4.66
N PRO A 758 -22.47 -13.79 -4.57
CA PRO A 758 -23.84 -14.31 -4.46
C PRO A 758 -24.24 -15.13 -5.69
N ASP A 759 -25.34 -15.88 -5.60
CA ASP A 759 -25.88 -16.59 -6.76
C ASP A 759 -26.23 -15.59 -7.89
N GLY A 760 -25.79 -15.91 -9.12
CA GLY A 760 -25.93 -15.06 -10.30
C GLY A 760 -24.82 -14.00 -10.47
N TYR A 761 -23.84 -13.95 -9.58
CA TYR A 761 -22.66 -13.09 -9.67
C TYR A 761 -21.36 -13.88 -9.64
N CYS A 762 -20.31 -13.30 -10.21
CA CYS A 762 -18.92 -13.76 -10.13
C CYS A 762 -17.96 -12.58 -9.89
N PHE A 763 -16.76 -12.88 -9.43
CA PHE A 763 -15.64 -11.94 -9.46
C PHE A 763 -14.98 -11.99 -10.83
N VAL A 764 -14.75 -10.83 -11.44
CA VAL A 764 -13.94 -10.66 -12.65
C VAL A 764 -12.78 -9.73 -12.33
N GLY A 765 -11.55 -10.08 -12.70
CA GLY A 765 -10.41 -9.24 -12.40
C GLY A 765 -9.08 -9.78 -12.88
N ALA A 766 -8.00 -9.03 -12.67
CA ALA A 766 -6.67 -9.40 -13.13
C ALA A 766 -5.57 -8.94 -12.16
N ASP A 767 -4.37 -9.45 -12.37
CA ASP A 767 -3.13 -9.09 -11.69
C ASP A 767 -2.23 -8.32 -12.67
N VAL A 768 -1.69 -7.16 -12.30
CA VAL A 768 -0.87 -6.36 -13.22
C VAL A 768 0.57 -6.89 -13.25
N ASP A 769 0.82 -7.86 -14.13
CA ASP A 769 2.13 -8.52 -14.27
C ASP A 769 3.31 -7.54 -14.28
N SER A 770 4.11 -7.63 -13.22
CA SER A 770 5.35 -6.87 -13.02
C SER A 770 5.21 -5.34 -13.13
N GLU A 771 4.05 -4.77 -12.75
CA GLU A 771 3.70 -3.34 -12.79
C GLU A 771 4.89 -2.39 -12.50
N GLU A 772 5.38 -2.40 -11.27
CA GLU A 772 6.46 -1.51 -10.81
C GLU A 772 7.77 -1.67 -11.61
N LEU A 773 8.05 -2.89 -12.09
CA LEU A 773 9.25 -3.18 -12.89
C LEU A 773 9.12 -2.66 -14.31
N TRP A 774 7.95 -2.81 -14.94
CA TRP A 774 7.65 -2.25 -16.26
C TRP A 774 7.66 -0.71 -16.25
N ILE A 775 7.08 -0.10 -15.21
CA ILE A 775 7.16 1.37 -15.01
C ILE A 775 8.62 1.81 -14.85
N ALA A 776 9.42 1.08 -14.07
CA ALA A 776 10.84 1.40 -13.88
C ALA A 776 11.66 1.23 -15.18
N SER A 777 11.38 0.21 -16.00
CA SER A 777 12.06 0.05 -17.29
C SER A 777 11.67 1.11 -18.30
N LEU A 778 10.38 1.46 -18.37
CA LEU A 778 9.83 2.50 -19.24
C LEU A 778 10.47 3.88 -19.00
N VAL A 779 10.70 4.23 -17.73
CA VAL A 779 11.42 5.46 -17.34
C VAL A 779 12.89 5.46 -17.83
N GLY A 780 13.50 4.30 -18.00
CA GLY A 780 14.83 4.16 -18.63
C GLY A 780 14.77 4.24 -20.16
N ASP A 781 13.86 3.49 -20.78
CA ASP A 781 13.61 3.41 -22.24
C ASP A 781 13.28 4.79 -22.85
N ALA A 782 12.65 5.68 -22.08
CA ALA A 782 12.42 7.08 -22.42
C ALA A 782 13.69 7.84 -22.85
N THR A 783 14.88 7.40 -22.43
CA THR A 783 16.19 7.95 -22.84
C THR A 783 16.49 7.69 -24.32
N PHE A 784 16.01 6.55 -24.86
CA PHE A 784 16.18 6.15 -26.25
C PHE A 784 14.94 6.44 -27.12
N LYS A 785 13.81 6.77 -26.48
CA LYS A 785 12.48 6.94 -27.09
C LYS A 785 11.95 5.68 -27.80
N ILE A 786 12.33 4.50 -27.30
CA ILE A 786 11.90 3.21 -27.83
C ILE A 786 11.82 2.19 -26.70
N HIS A 787 10.73 1.41 -26.66
CA HIS A 787 10.56 0.32 -25.70
C HIS A 787 11.65 -0.74 -25.89
N GLY A 788 12.19 -1.26 -24.79
CA GLY A 788 13.26 -2.27 -24.82
C GLY A 788 14.62 -1.77 -25.30
N GLY A 789 14.81 -0.46 -25.52
CA GLY A 789 16.11 0.10 -25.90
C GLY A 789 17.18 0.02 -24.80
N ASN A 790 16.74 -0.03 -23.55
CA ASN A 790 17.56 -0.26 -22.36
C ASN A 790 17.56 -1.75 -21.98
N ALA A 791 18.68 -2.26 -21.44
CA ALA A 791 18.83 -3.68 -21.12
C ALA A 791 17.75 -4.23 -20.17
N ILE A 792 17.36 -3.49 -19.12
CA ILE A 792 16.25 -3.87 -18.24
C ILE A 792 14.87 -3.86 -18.94
N GLY A 793 14.65 -2.99 -19.93
CA GLY A 793 13.44 -2.99 -20.75
C GLY A 793 13.35 -4.26 -21.58
N PHE A 794 14.43 -4.61 -22.29
CA PHE A 794 14.51 -5.87 -23.02
C PHE A 794 14.35 -7.10 -22.09
N MET A 795 14.99 -7.12 -20.92
CA MET A 795 14.84 -8.21 -19.94
C MET A 795 13.43 -8.33 -19.34
N THR A 796 12.58 -7.30 -19.46
CA THR A 796 11.21 -7.26 -18.92
C THR A 796 10.16 -7.55 -20.00
N LEU A 797 10.41 -7.17 -21.25
CA LEU A 797 9.49 -7.38 -22.39
C LEU A 797 9.77 -8.68 -23.16
N GLU A 798 11.04 -8.93 -23.50
CA GLU A 798 11.49 -10.05 -24.36
C GLU A 798 12.34 -11.09 -23.60
N GLY A 799 12.55 -10.89 -22.30
CA GLY A 799 13.38 -11.73 -21.44
C GLY A 799 12.70 -13.05 -21.07
N THR A 800 13.17 -14.18 -21.60
CA THR A 800 12.56 -15.49 -21.38
C THR A 800 13.32 -16.34 -20.36
N LYS A 801 12.56 -17.11 -19.56
CA LYS A 801 13.11 -18.08 -18.59
C LYS A 801 14.02 -19.13 -19.28
N ALA A 802 13.64 -19.56 -20.49
CA ALA A 802 14.33 -20.62 -21.23
C ALA A 802 15.69 -20.17 -21.81
N ALA A 803 15.78 -18.94 -22.33
CA ALA A 803 17.05 -18.39 -22.83
C ALA A 803 17.96 -17.85 -21.71
N GLY A 804 17.49 -17.85 -20.44
CA GLY A 804 18.17 -17.22 -19.31
C GLY A 804 18.30 -15.70 -19.43
N THR A 805 17.57 -15.07 -20.36
CA THR A 805 17.62 -13.63 -20.64
C THR A 805 16.75 -12.82 -19.68
N ASP A 806 15.82 -13.44 -18.97
CA ASP A 806 15.01 -12.74 -17.95
C ASP A 806 15.85 -12.24 -16.76
N LEU A 807 15.44 -11.10 -16.20
CA LEU A 807 16.11 -10.40 -15.09
C LEU A 807 16.45 -11.31 -13.90
N HIS A 808 15.56 -12.24 -13.55
CA HIS A 808 15.76 -13.11 -12.39
C HIS A 808 16.77 -14.22 -12.69
N SER A 809 16.78 -14.78 -13.91
CA SER A 809 17.78 -15.77 -14.34
C SER A 809 19.18 -15.15 -14.48
N ARG A 810 19.30 -13.95 -15.07
CA ARG A 810 20.57 -13.21 -15.11
C ARG A 810 21.11 -12.94 -13.70
N THR A 811 20.26 -12.53 -12.76
CA THR A 811 20.64 -12.29 -11.35
C THR A 811 21.01 -13.59 -10.62
N ALA A 812 20.26 -14.67 -10.84
CA ALA A 812 20.53 -15.99 -10.29
C ALA A 812 21.92 -16.51 -10.70
N ALA A 813 22.28 -16.36 -11.98
CA ALA A 813 23.58 -16.73 -12.52
C ALA A 813 24.74 -15.91 -11.93
N ILE A 814 24.55 -14.62 -11.64
CA ILE A 814 25.57 -13.78 -10.99
C ILE A 814 25.76 -14.13 -9.52
N LEU A 815 24.69 -14.48 -8.81
CA LEU A 815 24.70 -14.76 -7.36
C LEU A 815 24.96 -16.24 -7.00
N GLY A 816 24.81 -17.17 -7.94
CA GLY A 816 24.90 -18.61 -7.66
C GLY A 816 23.73 -19.16 -6.83
N ILE A 817 22.52 -18.61 -7.01
CA ILE A 817 21.30 -18.99 -6.27
C ILE A 817 20.17 -19.39 -7.23
N SER A 818 19.08 -19.97 -6.71
CA SER A 818 17.92 -20.32 -7.54
C SER A 818 17.16 -19.08 -8.06
N ARG A 819 16.45 -19.22 -9.19
CA ARG A 819 15.66 -18.12 -9.79
C ARG A 819 14.64 -17.53 -8.82
N ASN A 820 14.01 -18.33 -7.97
CA ASN A 820 12.98 -17.85 -7.04
C ASN A 820 13.59 -17.09 -5.85
N GLN A 821 14.78 -17.49 -5.38
CA GLN A 821 15.56 -16.68 -4.44
C GLN A 821 16.01 -15.36 -5.10
N ALA A 822 16.44 -15.41 -6.37
CA ALA A 822 16.81 -14.21 -7.14
C ALA A 822 15.61 -13.29 -7.44
N LYS A 823 14.37 -13.80 -7.53
CA LYS A 823 13.14 -12.98 -7.58
C LYS A 823 13.00 -12.15 -6.31
N VAL A 824 13.00 -12.80 -5.15
CA VAL A 824 12.93 -12.14 -3.83
C VAL A 824 14.07 -11.12 -3.66
N PHE A 825 15.28 -11.48 -4.09
CA PHE A 825 16.44 -10.60 -4.07
C PHE A 825 16.27 -9.36 -4.95
N ASN A 826 15.77 -9.51 -6.18
CA ASN A 826 15.63 -8.42 -7.14
C ASN A 826 14.64 -7.34 -6.70
N TYR A 827 13.47 -7.73 -6.18
CA TYR A 827 12.53 -6.76 -5.62
C TYR A 827 13.17 -5.95 -4.48
N GLY A 828 13.91 -6.60 -3.58
CA GLY A 828 14.68 -5.88 -2.55
C GLY A 828 15.75 -4.94 -3.13
N ARG A 829 16.49 -5.39 -4.15
CA ARG A 829 17.64 -4.69 -4.77
C ARG A 829 17.24 -3.42 -5.55
N ILE A 830 16.15 -3.50 -6.31
CA ILE A 830 15.65 -2.40 -7.15
C ILE A 830 15.14 -1.26 -6.27
N TYR A 831 14.37 -1.58 -5.21
CA TYR A 831 13.85 -0.61 -4.24
C TYR A 831 14.89 -0.13 -3.21
N GLY A 832 16.07 0.26 -3.69
CA GLY A 832 17.03 1.05 -2.92
C GLY A 832 17.73 0.31 -1.78
N ALA A 833 17.75 -1.03 -1.77
CA ALA A 833 18.63 -1.76 -0.86
C ALA A 833 20.11 -1.50 -1.19
N GLY A 834 20.94 -1.59 -0.15
CA GLY A 834 22.39 -1.39 -0.24
C GLY A 834 23.18 -2.71 -0.15
N LEU A 835 24.50 -2.59 -0.33
CA LEU A 835 25.47 -3.70 -0.26
C LEU A 835 25.30 -4.58 0.99
N LYS A 836 25.15 -3.99 2.18
CA LYS A 836 24.98 -4.74 3.44
C LYS A 836 23.71 -5.59 3.46
N PHE A 837 22.59 -5.10 2.92
CA PHE A 837 21.35 -5.88 2.84
C PHE A 837 21.49 -7.04 1.85
N ALA A 838 22.10 -6.77 0.69
CA ALA A 838 22.40 -7.79 -0.32
C ALA A 838 23.29 -8.91 0.22
N ALA A 839 24.38 -8.59 0.92
CA ALA A 839 25.26 -9.58 1.54
C ALA A 839 24.52 -10.42 2.61
N THR A 840 23.77 -9.78 3.52
CA THR A 840 22.97 -10.48 4.53
C THR A 840 21.92 -11.42 3.91
N LEU A 841 21.20 -10.97 2.88
CA LEU A 841 20.18 -11.79 2.20
C LEU A 841 20.82 -12.94 1.40
N LEU A 842 21.96 -12.72 0.77
CA LEU A 842 22.74 -13.78 0.11
C LEU A 842 23.20 -14.83 1.12
N ARG A 843 23.67 -14.42 2.30
CA ARG A 843 24.08 -15.33 3.38
C ARG A 843 22.91 -16.12 3.99
N GLN A 844 21.69 -15.58 3.97
CA GLN A 844 20.47 -16.34 4.32
C GLN A 844 20.14 -17.43 3.28
N PHE A 845 20.40 -17.19 1.99
CA PHE A 845 20.17 -18.16 0.92
C PHE A 845 21.30 -19.19 0.75
N ASN A 846 22.54 -18.82 1.08
CA ASN A 846 23.68 -19.71 1.08
C ASN A 846 24.56 -19.50 2.34
N PRO A 847 24.25 -20.21 3.45
CA PRO A 847 24.98 -20.08 4.72
C PRO A 847 26.44 -20.54 4.68
N LYS A 848 26.92 -21.14 3.57
CA LYS A 848 28.31 -21.58 3.41
C LYS A 848 29.27 -20.44 3.06
N LEU A 849 28.76 -19.29 2.61
CA LEU A 849 29.58 -18.15 2.20
C LEU A 849 29.94 -17.25 3.41
N SER A 850 31.19 -16.82 3.47
CA SER A 850 31.67 -15.85 4.46
C SER A 850 31.12 -14.44 4.24
N ASP A 851 31.28 -13.57 5.24
CA ASP A 851 30.91 -12.16 5.15
C ASP A 851 31.70 -11.43 4.04
N SER A 852 32.98 -11.79 3.87
CA SER A 852 33.83 -11.27 2.79
C SER A 852 33.41 -11.74 1.40
N GLU A 853 33.09 -13.02 1.22
CA GLU A 853 32.67 -13.54 -0.09
C GLU A 853 31.29 -12.99 -0.47
N THR A 854 30.36 -12.91 0.48
CA THR A 854 29.03 -12.31 0.23
C THR A 854 29.10 -10.81 -0.06
N MET A 855 30.05 -10.08 0.55
CA MET A 855 30.37 -8.69 0.18
C MET A 855 30.91 -8.58 -1.26
N GLU A 856 31.86 -9.41 -1.68
CA GLU A 856 32.40 -9.35 -3.05
C GLU A 856 31.39 -9.78 -4.12
N ILE A 857 30.61 -10.83 -3.87
CA ILE A 857 29.52 -11.24 -4.77
C ILE A 857 28.45 -10.14 -4.88
N ALA A 858 28.10 -9.49 -3.76
CA ALA A 858 27.20 -8.34 -3.78
C ALA A 858 27.79 -7.14 -4.56
N LYS A 859 29.07 -6.79 -4.36
CA LYS A 859 29.77 -5.76 -5.14
C LYS A 859 29.73 -6.05 -6.64
N LYS A 860 30.07 -7.29 -7.04
CA LYS A 860 30.02 -7.75 -8.43
C LYS A 860 28.62 -7.62 -9.03
N LEU A 861 27.57 -7.97 -8.29
CA LEU A 861 26.19 -7.77 -8.75
C LEU A 861 25.83 -6.29 -8.94
N TYR A 862 26.14 -5.41 -7.98
CA TYR A 862 25.85 -3.98 -8.14
C TYR A 862 26.66 -3.33 -9.26
N ALA A 863 27.92 -3.74 -9.47
CA ALA A 863 28.73 -3.31 -10.61
C ALA A 863 28.11 -3.74 -11.95
N ASN A 864 27.68 -5.00 -12.09
CA ASN A 864 27.05 -5.48 -13.32
C ASN A 864 25.66 -4.87 -13.58
N THR A 865 24.90 -4.53 -12.52
CA THR A 865 23.51 -4.05 -12.64
C THR A 865 23.40 -2.54 -12.61
N LYS A 866 23.79 -1.87 -11.51
CA LYS A 866 23.74 -0.40 -11.41
C LYS A 866 24.89 0.27 -12.16
N GLY A 867 26.02 -0.40 -12.34
CA GLY A 867 27.21 0.15 -13.00
C GLY A 867 28.15 0.87 -12.04
N THR A 868 29.09 1.63 -12.58
CA THR A 868 30.07 2.43 -11.82
C THR A 868 29.61 3.88 -11.68
N ARG A 869 29.44 4.37 -10.44
CA ARG A 869 29.12 5.78 -10.19
C ARG A 869 30.35 6.66 -10.45
N THR A 870 30.23 7.59 -11.40
CA THR A 870 31.32 8.37 -11.97
C THR A 870 31.00 9.86 -11.93
N THR A 871 31.99 10.71 -11.62
CA THR A 871 31.81 12.18 -11.53
C THR A 871 32.73 12.88 -12.53
N ARG A 872 32.20 13.37 -13.65
CA ARG A 872 32.95 14.16 -14.64
C ARG A 872 32.17 15.40 -15.07
N LYS A 873 32.47 16.55 -14.44
CA LYS A 873 31.81 17.86 -14.59
C LYS A 873 31.71 18.38 -16.04
N THR A 874 32.50 17.84 -16.96
CA THR A 874 32.49 18.17 -18.40
C THR A 874 31.42 17.43 -19.19
N ILE A 875 30.80 16.39 -18.62
CA ILE A 875 29.76 15.57 -19.26
C ILE A 875 28.43 15.79 -18.53
N ASN A 876 28.44 15.68 -17.21
CA ASN A 876 27.31 16.03 -16.35
C ASN A 876 27.83 16.75 -15.09
N LYS A 877 27.06 17.73 -14.59
CA LYS A 877 27.36 18.46 -13.35
C LYS A 877 27.27 17.55 -12.11
N GLN A 878 26.33 16.60 -12.12
CA GLN A 878 26.12 15.61 -11.06
C GLN A 878 26.88 14.30 -11.33
N PRO A 879 27.17 13.49 -10.29
CA PRO A 879 27.59 12.10 -10.48
C PRO A 879 26.52 11.30 -11.21
N PHE A 880 26.94 10.31 -12.00
CA PHE A 880 26.04 9.42 -12.75
C PHE A 880 26.58 7.99 -12.82
N TRP A 881 25.70 7.03 -13.02
CA TRP A 881 25.99 5.62 -13.20
C TRP A 881 26.26 5.28 -14.67
N ARG A 882 27.20 4.38 -14.94
CA ARG A 882 27.54 3.90 -16.30
C ARG A 882 27.91 2.42 -16.34
N GLY A 883 27.70 1.78 -17.49
CA GLY A 883 28.16 0.42 -17.81
C GLY A 883 27.41 -0.75 -17.17
N GLY A 884 26.34 -0.49 -16.41
CA GLY A 884 25.46 -1.52 -15.85
C GLY A 884 24.13 -1.62 -16.59
N THR A 885 23.49 -2.80 -16.55
CA THR A 885 22.21 -3.11 -17.22
C THR A 885 21.02 -2.24 -16.78
N GLU A 886 21.19 -1.44 -15.73
CA GLU A 886 20.17 -0.58 -15.11
C GLU A 886 20.66 0.87 -14.93
N SER A 887 21.86 1.22 -15.39
CA SER A 887 22.46 2.54 -15.16
C SER A 887 21.55 3.69 -15.64
N PHE A 888 20.87 3.53 -16.78
CA PHE A 888 19.88 4.50 -17.28
C PHE A 888 18.71 4.71 -16.31
N VAL A 889 18.12 3.64 -15.78
CA VAL A 889 17.02 3.72 -14.81
C VAL A 889 17.49 4.37 -13.52
N PHE A 890 18.65 4.00 -12.98
CA PHE A 890 19.15 4.63 -11.75
C PHE A 890 19.53 6.10 -11.94
N ASN A 891 20.03 6.50 -13.11
CA ASN A 891 20.26 7.91 -13.42
C ASN A 891 18.95 8.71 -13.46
N LYS A 892 17.91 8.21 -14.13
CA LYS A 892 16.60 8.87 -14.18
C LYS A 892 15.89 8.88 -12.82
N LEU A 893 15.95 7.79 -12.06
CA LEU A 893 15.38 7.74 -10.71
C LEU A 893 16.11 8.62 -9.70
N GLU A 894 17.45 8.71 -9.75
CA GLU A 894 18.19 9.69 -8.94
C GLU A 894 17.84 11.13 -9.35
N GLN A 895 17.71 11.43 -10.64
CA GLN A 895 17.27 12.75 -11.13
C GLN A 895 15.86 13.13 -10.63
N PHE A 896 14.88 12.22 -10.73
CA PHE A 896 13.55 12.38 -10.12
C PHE A 896 13.65 12.63 -8.61
N ALA A 897 14.48 11.85 -7.93
CA ALA A 897 14.66 11.91 -6.48
C ALA A 897 15.57 13.06 -6.00
N GLU A 898 16.22 13.81 -6.89
CA GLU A 898 16.93 15.06 -6.61
C GLU A 898 16.05 16.30 -6.84
N GLN A 899 14.92 16.20 -7.56
CA GLN A 899 13.97 17.31 -7.72
C GLN A 899 13.52 17.89 -6.38
N ASP A 900 13.26 19.21 -6.37
CA ASP A 900 12.79 19.92 -5.18
C ASP A 900 11.43 19.38 -4.71
N TRP A 901 10.48 19.36 -5.64
CA TRP A 901 9.16 18.76 -5.50
C TRP A 901 9.01 17.66 -6.57
N ALA A 902 9.45 16.45 -6.22
CA ALA A 902 9.33 15.29 -7.09
C ALA A 902 7.85 14.99 -7.40
N ARG A 903 7.56 14.63 -8.65
CA ARG A 903 6.22 14.29 -9.15
C ARG A 903 6.25 12.97 -9.92
N THR A 904 5.14 12.22 -9.96
CA THR A 904 5.01 11.05 -10.83
C THR A 904 5.06 11.45 -12.31
N PRO A 905 5.60 10.61 -13.22
CA PRO A 905 5.64 10.91 -14.65
C PRO A 905 4.25 11.09 -15.26
N VAL A 906 3.26 10.30 -14.82
CA VAL A 906 1.94 10.21 -15.47
C VAL A 906 0.96 11.22 -14.91
N LEU A 907 0.38 11.07 -13.71
CA LEU A 907 -0.63 12.01 -13.20
C LEU A 907 -0.06 13.28 -12.54
N ALA A 908 1.27 13.48 -12.62
CA ALA A 908 2.00 14.60 -12.02
C ALA A 908 1.79 14.75 -10.50
N ALA A 909 1.42 13.67 -9.81
CA ALA A 909 1.16 13.66 -8.38
C ALA A 909 2.46 13.88 -7.59
N GLY A 910 2.47 14.87 -6.71
CA GLY A 910 3.65 15.31 -5.96
C GLY A 910 3.95 14.48 -4.72
N ILE A 911 5.23 14.49 -4.32
CA ILE A 911 5.67 13.91 -3.05
C ILE A 911 5.19 14.77 -1.85
N THR A 912 4.90 14.10 -0.74
CA THR A 912 4.64 14.72 0.58
C THR A 912 5.67 15.80 0.93
N GLN A 913 5.21 16.89 1.56
CA GLN A 913 6.06 17.99 2.04
C GLN A 913 7.21 17.47 2.92
N ALA A 914 6.96 16.43 3.72
CA ALA A 914 7.93 15.81 4.61
C ALA A 914 9.14 15.14 3.88
N LEU A 915 9.11 15.05 2.54
CA LEU A 915 10.18 14.48 1.70
C LEU A 915 10.56 15.39 0.51
N MET A 916 10.24 16.68 0.56
CA MET A 916 10.80 17.68 -0.38
C MET A 916 12.29 17.95 -0.05
N SER A 917 13.11 18.23 -1.07
CA SER A 917 14.58 18.44 -0.91
C SER A 917 14.91 19.50 0.14
N ARG A 918 14.11 20.59 0.17
CA ARG A 918 14.32 21.80 0.98
C ARG A 918 14.12 21.62 2.48
N PHE A 919 13.46 20.55 2.89
CA PHE A 919 13.22 20.22 4.30
C PHE A 919 14.04 19.02 4.79
N VAL A 920 14.86 18.42 3.90
CA VAL A 920 15.62 17.19 4.14
C VAL A 920 17.11 17.44 3.92
N SER A 921 17.97 16.91 4.78
CA SER A 921 19.42 17.02 4.63
C SER A 921 19.91 16.36 3.32
N LYS A 922 20.86 17.00 2.62
CA LYS A 922 21.26 16.61 1.25
C LYS A 922 21.70 15.14 1.17
N GLY A 923 21.02 14.38 0.31
CA GLY A 923 21.25 12.93 0.14
C GLY A 923 20.57 12.03 1.17
N SER A 924 20.01 12.59 2.25
CA SER A 924 19.19 11.84 3.20
C SER A 924 17.86 11.41 2.57
N TYR A 925 17.33 10.27 3.04
CA TYR A 925 16.13 9.60 2.53
C TYR A 925 16.06 9.37 1.01
N LEU A 926 17.15 9.54 0.23
CA LEU A 926 17.17 9.36 -1.23
C LEU A 926 16.59 7.99 -1.69
N PRO A 927 16.91 6.84 -1.05
CA PRO A 927 16.25 5.56 -1.39
C PRO A 927 14.73 5.57 -1.17
N SER A 928 14.23 6.29 -0.16
CA SER A 928 12.79 6.45 0.07
C SER A 928 12.13 7.27 -1.04
N ARG A 929 12.82 8.31 -1.56
CA ARG A 929 12.32 9.15 -2.67
C ARG A 929 12.32 8.39 -4.00
N ILE A 930 13.35 7.58 -4.27
CA ILE A 930 13.40 6.66 -5.43
C ILE A 930 12.26 5.64 -5.38
N ASN A 931 12.08 4.96 -4.24
CA ASN A 931 11.00 3.98 -4.07
C ASN A 931 9.62 4.63 -4.18
N TRP A 932 9.47 5.86 -3.69
CA TRP A 932 8.24 6.63 -3.83
C TRP A 932 7.90 6.91 -5.29
N ALA A 933 8.87 7.27 -6.13
CA ALA A 933 8.61 7.56 -7.54
C ALA A 933 7.99 6.35 -8.28
N ILE A 934 8.49 5.14 -8.06
CA ILE A 934 7.94 3.91 -8.67
C ILE A 934 6.58 3.55 -8.04
N GLN A 935 6.51 3.44 -6.71
CA GLN A 935 5.29 2.95 -6.02
C GLN A 935 4.10 3.92 -6.15
N SER A 936 4.37 5.22 -6.16
CA SER A 936 3.36 6.24 -6.43
C SER A 936 2.90 6.20 -7.90
N SER A 937 3.77 5.81 -8.83
CA SER A 937 3.36 5.62 -10.23
C SER A 937 2.47 4.38 -10.42
N GLY A 938 2.67 3.29 -9.66
CA GLY A 938 1.70 2.18 -9.66
C GLY A 938 0.31 2.61 -9.15
N VAL A 939 0.25 3.53 -8.17
CA VAL A 939 -1.03 4.11 -7.74
C VAL A 939 -1.69 4.95 -8.85
N ASP A 940 -0.92 5.67 -9.66
CA ASP A 940 -1.46 6.35 -10.86
C ASP A 940 -2.04 5.34 -11.87
N TYR A 941 -1.36 4.19 -12.07
CA TYR A 941 -1.83 3.09 -12.92
C TYR A 941 -3.16 2.52 -12.43
N LEU A 942 -3.28 2.21 -11.14
CA LEU A 942 -4.51 1.72 -10.52
C LEU A 942 -5.67 2.72 -10.66
N HIS A 943 -5.41 4.02 -10.48
CA HIS A 943 -6.43 5.06 -10.66
C HIS A 943 -6.93 5.12 -12.12
N LEU A 944 -6.03 4.98 -13.09
CA LEU A 944 -6.36 4.99 -14.52
C LEU A 944 -7.18 3.76 -14.95
N LEU A 945 -6.85 2.57 -14.43
CA LEU A 945 -7.70 1.37 -14.58
C LEU A 945 -9.11 1.61 -14.02
N ILE A 946 -9.22 2.10 -12.78
CA ILE A 946 -10.51 2.32 -12.10
C ILE A 946 -11.40 3.29 -12.89
N VAL A 947 -10.85 4.43 -13.34
CA VAL A 947 -11.61 5.44 -14.10
C VAL A 947 -11.96 4.95 -15.51
N SER A 948 -11.07 4.21 -16.19
CA SER A 948 -11.38 3.54 -17.46
C SER A 948 -12.57 2.59 -17.30
N MET A 949 -12.57 1.78 -16.25
CA MET A 949 -13.61 0.80 -15.98
C MET A 949 -14.94 1.46 -15.61
N ASP A 950 -14.96 2.50 -14.77
CA ASP A 950 -16.20 3.26 -14.48
C ASP A 950 -16.81 3.87 -15.76
N TYR A 951 -15.98 4.43 -16.65
CA TYR A 951 -16.45 4.89 -17.96
C TYR A 951 -17.01 3.76 -18.82
N LEU A 952 -16.29 2.65 -18.98
CA LEU A 952 -16.71 1.51 -19.82
C LEU A 952 -17.99 0.84 -19.27
N ILE A 953 -18.09 0.69 -17.95
CA ILE A 953 -19.28 0.18 -17.25
C ILE A 953 -20.50 1.06 -17.56
N ARG A 954 -20.37 2.39 -17.41
CA ARG A 954 -21.45 3.35 -17.69
C ARG A 954 -21.73 3.52 -19.20
N ARG A 955 -20.75 3.31 -20.07
CA ARG A 955 -20.90 3.40 -21.54
C ARG A 955 -21.62 2.19 -22.14
N PHE A 956 -21.46 0.99 -21.57
CA PHE A 956 -22.02 -0.27 -22.08
C PHE A 956 -23.08 -0.90 -21.16
N ASN A 957 -23.54 -0.19 -20.12
CA ASN A 957 -24.53 -0.64 -19.12
C ASN A 957 -24.16 -1.96 -18.42
N LEU A 958 -22.87 -2.18 -18.13
CA LEU A 958 -22.41 -3.43 -17.52
C LEU A 958 -22.80 -3.52 -16.04
N SER A 959 -23.29 -4.68 -15.61
CA SER A 959 -23.68 -4.93 -14.22
C SER A 959 -22.46 -5.29 -13.35
N ALA A 960 -21.58 -4.32 -13.10
CA ALA A 960 -20.32 -4.49 -12.38
C ALA A 960 -20.05 -3.41 -11.31
N ARG A 961 -19.46 -3.80 -10.18
CA ARG A 961 -18.99 -2.91 -9.09
C ARG A 961 -17.58 -3.29 -8.65
N LEU A 962 -16.75 -2.32 -8.25
CA LEU A 962 -15.42 -2.61 -7.67
C LEU A 962 -15.59 -3.33 -6.31
N ALA A 963 -15.05 -4.55 -6.20
CA ALA A 963 -15.11 -5.32 -4.97
C ALA A 963 -13.93 -4.97 -4.05
N ILE A 964 -12.69 -5.15 -4.54
CA ILE A 964 -11.46 -4.80 -3.81
C ILE A 964 -10.25 -4.67 -4.76
N THR A 965 -9.27 -3.88 -4.34
CA THR A 965 -7.93 -3.75 -4.95
C THR A 965 -6.87 -4.21 -3.94
N VAL A 966 -6.08 -5.24 -4.25
CA VAL A 966 -5.08 -5.82 -3.33
C VAL A 966 -3.70 -5.80 -3.99
N HIS A 967 -2.89 -4.80 -3.65
CA HIS A 967 -1.61 -4.51 -4.32
C HIS A 967 -1.82 -4.24 -5.82
N ASP A 968 -1.37 -5.15 -6.67
CA ASP A 968 -1.48 -5.24 -8.14
C ASP A 968 -2.74 -6.02 -8.61
N GLU A 969 -3.45 -6.71 -7.70
CA GLU A 969 -4.69 -7.44 -7.99
C GLU A 969 -5.91 -6.49 -7.98
N ILE A 970 -6.65 -6.35 -9.09
CA ILE A 970 -7.93 -5.62 -9.15
C ILE A 970 -9.10 -6.56 -9.43
N ARG A 971 -10.12 -6.57 -8.57
CA ARG A 971 -11.30 -7.46 -8.70
C ARG A 971 -12.63 -6.69 -8.61
N TYR A 972 -13.50 -6.93 -9.59
CA TYR A 972 -14.88 -6.44 -9.66
C TYR A 972 -15.85 -7.58 -9.33
N LEU A 973 -16.97 -7.26 -8.68
CA LEU A 973 -18.13 -8.14 -8.57
C LEU A 973 -19.07 -7.83 -9.74
N VAL A 974 -19.42 -8.86 -10.52
CA VAL A 974 -20.09 -8.73 -11.83
C VAL A 974 -21.22 -9.75 -11.93
N LYS A 975 -22.34 -9.38 -12.55
CA LYS A 975 -23.43 -10.32 -12.86
C LYS A 975 -22.96 -11.31 -13.94
N ASP A 976 -23.31 -12.60 -13.80
CA ASP A 976 -22.82 -13.66 -14.71
C ASP A 976 -23.10 -13.40 -16.21
N GLU A 977 -24.14 -12.62 -16.54
CA GLU A 977 -24.51 -12.20 -17.89
C GLU A 977 -23.51 -11.24 -18.57
N ASP A 978 -22.74 -10.48 -17.78
CA ASP A 978 -21.79 -9.47 -18.28
C ASP A 978 -20.33 -9.88 -18.10
N LYS A 979 -20.05 -11.05 -17.51
CA LYS A 979 -18.70 -11.45 -17.06
C LYS A 979 -17.61 -11.34 -18.14
N TYR A 980 -17.87 -11.80 -19.37
CA TYR A 980 -16.90 -11.73 -20.47
C TYR A 980 -16.80 -10.31 -21.08
N LYS A 981 -17.90 -9.53 -21.10
CA LYS A 981 -17.87 -8.12 -21.52
C LYS A 981 -17.03 -7.29 -20.55
N THR A 982 -17.17 -7.54 -19.24
CA THR A 982 -16.36 -6.86 -18.21
C THR A 982 -14.90 -7.30 -18.27
N ALA A 983 -14.59 -8.55 -18.61
CA ALA A 983 -13.22 -8.98 -18.89
C ALA A 983 -12.63 -8.26 -20.12
N MET A 984 -13.42 -8.05 -21.18
CA MET A 984 -13.01 -7.26 -22.35
C MET A 984 -12.79 -5.78 -22.02
N ALA A 985 -13.69 -5.18 -21.23
CA ALA A 985 -13.54 -3.83 -20.73
C ALA A 985 -12.25 -3.66 -19.90
N LEU A 986 -11.90 -4.66 -19.08
CA LEU A 986 -10.69 -4.66 -18.27
C LEU A 986 -9.41 -4.75 -19.13
N GLN A 987 -9.42 -5.56 -20.20
CA GLN A 987 -8.32 -5.59 -21.18
C GLN A 987 -8.16 -4.23 -21.91
N VAL A 988 -9.26 -3.58 -22.30
CA VAL A 988 -9.24 -2.23 -22.92
C VAL A 988 -8.74 -1.16 -21.93
N ALA A 989 -9.17 -1.21 -20.68
CA ALA A 989 -8.70 -0.30 -19.63
C ALA A 989 -7.18 -0.40 -19.41
N ASN A 990 -6.62 -1.61 -19.44
CA ASN A 990 -5.18 -1.86 -19.35
C ASN A 990 -4.43 -1.30 -20.58
N LEU A 991 -4.95 -1.55 -21.78
CA LEU A 991 -4.39 -1.03 -23.04
C LEU A 991 -4.27 0.49 -23.02
N TRP A 992 -5.37 1.19 -22.68
CA TRP A 992 -5.38 2.66 -22.56
C TRP A 992 -4.43 3.16 -21.46
N THR A 993 -4.43 2.52 -20.30
CA THR A 993 -3.55 2.88 -19.18
C THR A 993 -2.08 2.79 -19.59
N ARG A 994 -1.66 1.66 -20.19
CA ARG A 994 -0.26 1.46 -20.63
C ARG A 994 0.14 2.42 -21.75
N ALA A 995 -0.76 2.70 -22.70
CA ALA A 995 -0.51 3.67 -23.75
C ALA A 995 -0.34 5.10 -23.20
N MET A 996 -1.12 5.50 -22.18
CA MET A 996 -0.95 6.79 -21.51
C MET A 996 0.40 6.89 -20.79
N PHE A 997 0.83 5.81 -20.14
CA PHE A 997 2.16 5.71 -19.53
C PHE A 997 3.27 5.92 -20.58
N ALA A 998 3.19 5.25 -21.73
CA ALA A 998 4.16 5.41 -22.82
C ALA A 998 4.19 6.85 -23.37
N GLN A 999 3.02 7.42 -23.70
CA GLN A 999 2.91 8.79 -24.18
C GLN A 999 3.47 9.82 -23.19
N GLN A 1000 3.20 9.68 -21.88
CA GLN A 1000 3.68 10.61 -20.85
C GLN A 1000 5.20 10.52 -20.59
N VAL A 1001 5.88 9.44 -21.00
CA VAL A 1001 7.35 9.39 -21.02
C VAL A 1001 7.96 9.85 -22.36
N GLY A 1002 7.14 10.16 -23.36
CA GLY A 1002 7.58 10.55 -24.70
C GLY A 1002 7.90 9.39 -25.64
N ILE A 1003 7.22 8.25 -25.47
CA ILE A 1003 7.21 7.12 -26.41
C ILE A 1003 5.77 6.94 -26.90
N ASP A 1004 5.45 7.50 -28.07
CA ASP A 1004 4.20 7.22 -28.77
C ASP A 1004 4.36 5.88 -29.52
N ASP A 1005 4.28 4.77 -28.77
CA ASP A 1005 4.23 3.37 -29.19
C ASP A 1005 3.86 2.45 -27.99
N LEU A 1006 3.41 1.21 -28.22
CA LEU A 1006 3.14 0.21 -27.17
C LEU A 1006 3.31 -1.26 -27.67
N PRO A 1007 4.26 -2.05 -27.12
CA PRO A 1007 4.46 -3.44 -27.50
C PRO A 1007 3.31 -4.38 -27.11
N GLN A 1008 2.92 -5.26 -28.03
CA GLN A 1008 1.86 -6.28 -27.84
C GLN A 1008 2.10 -7.15 -26.60
N SER A 1009 3.35 -7.56 -26.35
CA SER A 1009 3.76 -8.41 -25.22
C SER A 1009 3.45 -7.82 -23.84
N CYS A 1010 3.18 -6.51 -23.75
CA CYS A 1010 2.76 -5.85 -22.52
C CYS A 1010 1.36 -5.20 -22.58
N ALA A 1011 0.76 -5.10 -23.76
CA ALA A 1011 -0.47 -4.33 -24.01
C ALA A 1011 -1.71 -4.88 -23.29
N PHE A 1012 -1.74 -6.19 -23.06
CA PHE A 1012 -2.84 -6.93 -22.44
C PHE A 1012 -2.40 -7.58 -21.12
N PHE A 1013 -3.36 -7.92 -20.26
CA PHE A 1013 -3.11 -8.83 -19.14
C PHE A 1013 -2.81 -10.24 -19.65
N SER A 1014 -1.87 -10.96 -19.01
CA SER A 1014 -1.59 -12.37 -19.29
C SER A 1014 -2.86 -13.23 -19.22
N ALA A 1015 -3.72 -12.97 -18.23
CA ALA A 1015 -5.08 -13.47 -18.18
C ALA A 1015 -6.00 -12.54 -17.35
N VAL A 1016 -7.31 -12.64 -17.61
CA VAL A 1016 -8.37 -12.13 -16.72
C VAL A 1016 -9.05 -13.33 -16.08
N ASP A 1017 -9.10 -13.33 -14.74
CA ASP A 1017 -9.73 -14.36 -13.93
C ASP A 1017 -11.24 -14.09 -13.79
N ILE A 1018 -12.03 -15.16 -13.81
CA ILE A 1018 -13.48 -15.17 -13.57
C ILE A 1018 -13.79 -16.31 -12.60
N ASP A 1019 -14.24 -15.97 -11.39
CA ASP A 1019 -14.37 -16.92 -10.27
C ASP A 1019 -15.61 -16.66 -9.42
N ARG A 1020 -16.09 -17.66 -8.67
CA ARG A 1020 -17.14 -17.49 -7.65
C ARG A 1020 -16.55 -17.21 -6.25
N VAL A 1021 -15.25 -17.42 -6.04
CA VAL A 1021 -14.55 -17.09 -4.79
C VAL A 1021 -13.38 -16.12 -5.04
N LEU A 1022 -13.01 -15.33 -4.03
CA LEU A 1022 -11.83 -14.47 -4.12
C LEU A 1022 -10.55 -15.30 -3.84
N ARG A 1023 -9.72 -15.53 -4.86
CA ARG A 1023 -8.37 -16.13 -4.73
C ARG A 1023 -7.39 -15.48 -5.73
N LYS A 1024 -6.10 -15.84 -5.66
CA LYS A 1024 -5.07 -15.31 -6.57
C LYS A 1024 -5.12 -16.00 -7.93
N GLU A 1025 -4.84 -17.29 -7.97
CA GLU A 1025 -4.93 -18.13 -9.17
C GLU A 1025 -6.20 -19.00 -9.06
N VAL A 1026 -6.99 -19.09 -10.14
CA VAL A 1026 -8.34 -19.73 -10.11
C VAL A 1026 -8.33 -21.25 -10.02
N ASP A 1027 -7.17 -21.87 -10.23
CA ASP A 1027 -6.90 -23.30 -10.10
C ASP A 1027 -6.47 -23.72 -8.68
N MET A 1028 -6.31 -22.76 -7.75
CA MET A 1028 -5.99 -23.08 -6.36
C MET A 1028 -7.16 -23.76 -5.66
N ASP A 1029 -7.01 -25.04 -5.30
CA ASP A 1029 -7.99 -25.81 -4.51
C ASP A 1029 -8.34 -25.18 -3.15
N CYS A 1030 -7.51 -24.25 -2.65
CA CYS A 1030 -7.62 -23.58 -1.35
C CYS A 1030 -7.62 -24.51 -0.10
N ILE A 1031 -7.17 -25.76 -0.23
CA ILE A 1031 -7.07 -26.73 0.88
C ILE A 1031 -6.10 -26.24 1.97
N THR A 1032 -6.54 -26.27 3.23
CA THR A 1032 -5.76 -25.97 4.46
C THR A 1032 -6.18 -26.91 5.61
N PRO A 1033 -5.51 -26.88 6.79
CA PRO A 1033 -5.89 -27.73 7.93
C PRO A 1033 -7.28 -27.43 8.51
N SER A 1034 -7.82 -26.23 8.28
CA SER A 1034 -9.17 -25.80 8.70
C SER A 1034 -10.20 -25.86 7.56
N HIS A 1035 -9.76 -26.01 6.31
CA HIS A 1035 -10.61 -26.20 5.14
C HIS A 1035 -10.10 -27.37 4.27
N PRO A 1036 -10.50 -28.62 4.58
CA PRO A 1036 -9.99 -29.81 3.88
C PRO A 1036 -10.63 -30.04 2.50
N THR A 1037 -11.78 -29.43 2.23
CA THR A 1037 -12.53 -29.59 0.98
C THR A 1037 -11.92 -28.70 -0.12
N PRO A 1038 -11.66 -29.23 -1.34
CA PRO A 1038 -11.23 -28.39 -2.47
C PRO A 1038 -12.37 -27.48 -2.96
N ILE A 1039 -12.03 -26.24 -3.30
CA ILE A 1039 -12.97 -25.29 -3.93
C ILE A 1039 -12.89 -25.44 -5.46
N PRO A 1040 -14.01 -25.69 -6.18
CA PRO A 1040 -14.02 -25.83 -7.64
C PRO A 1040 -13.31 -24.68 -8.36
N HIS A 1041 -12.60 -24.97 -9.45
CA HIS A 1041 -11.79 -23.99 -10.18
C HIS A 1041 -12.63 -22.99 -10.98
N GLY A 1042 -12.10 -21.78 -11.18
CA GLY A 1042 -12.70 -20.75 -12.04
C GLY A 1042 -12.24 -20.81 -13.50
N GLU A 1043 -12.63 -19.82 -14.30
CA GLU A 1043 -12.06 -19.58 -15.64
C GLU A 1043 -10.91 -18.55 -15.52
N SER A 1044 -9.83 -18.72 -16.27
CA SER A 1044 -8.82 -17.67 -16.48
C SER A 1044 -8.57 -17.57 -17.98
N LEU A 1045 -8.70 -16.35 -18.53
CA LEU A 1045 -8.80 -16.09 -19.96
C LEU A 1045 -7.73 -15.11 -20.42
N ASP A 1046 -6.80 -15.58 -21.26
CA ASP A 1046 -5.95 -14.69 -22.05
C ASP A 1046 -6.78 -13.90 -23.09
N ILE A 1047 -6.16 -12.91 -23.73
CA ILE A 1047 -6.84 -12.08 -24.73
C ILE A 1047 -7.32 -12.89 -25.96
N GLN A 1048 -6.63 -13.95 -26.38
CA GLN A 1048 -7.02 -14.73 -27.56
C GLN A 1048 -8.24 -15.62 -27.29
N THR A 1049 -8.25 -16.32 -26.16
CA THR A 1049 -9.38 -17.11 -25.66
C THR A 1049 -10.59 -16.23 -25.34
N LEU A 1050 -10.39 -15.02 -24.82
CA LEU A 1050 -11.46 -14.03 -24.63
C LEU A 1050 -12.05 -13.57 -25.97
N LEU A 1051 -11.22 -13.25 -26.98
CA LEU A 1051 -11.69 -12.93 -28.33
C LEU A 1051 -12.45 -14.11 -28.99
N SER A 1052 -12.14 -15.35 -28.61
CA SER A 1052 -12.83 -16.56 -29.07
C SER A 1052 -14.23 -16.78 -28.48
N LYS A 1053 -14.61 -16.04 -27.41
CA LYS A 1053 -15.99 -16.01 -26.88
C LYS A 1053 -16.96 -15.25 -27.82
N GLY A 1054 -16.47 -14.62 -28.89
CA GLY A 1054 -17.30 -14.02 -29.93
C GLY A 1054 -18.25 -12.95 -29.38
N SER A 1055 -19.54 -13.06 -29.70
CA SER A 1055 -20.58 -12.11 -29.27
C SER A 1055 -20.69 -11.92 -27.77
N GLU A 1056 -20.33 -12.91 -26.95
CA GLU A 1056 -20.46 -12.84 -25.48
C GLU A 1056 -19.47 -11.86 -24.84
N ALA A 1057 -18.33 -11.60 -25.49
CA ALA A 1057 -17.30 -10.65 -25.05
C ALA A 1057 -17.37 -9.29 -25.77
N ARG A 1058 -18.35 -9.08 -26.67
CA ARG A 1058 -18.38 -7.86 -27.51
C ARG A 1058 -18.89 -6.65 -26.73
N LEU A 1059 -18.08 -5.59 -26.74
CA LEU A 1059 -18.49 -4.24 -26.34
C LEU A 1059 -19.19 -3.54 -27.52
N ASP A 1060 -20.49 -3.78 -27.69
CA ASP A 1060 -21.23 -3.29 -28.86
C ASP A 1060 -21.39 -1.74 -28.86
N PRO A 1061 -20.79 -0.99 -29.82
CA PRO A 1061 -20.87 0.47 -29.84
C PRO A 1061 -22.28 1.03 -30.00
N SER A 1062 -23.23 0.24 -30.53
CA SER A 1062 -24.63 0.65 -30.69
C SER A 1062 -25.45 0.63 -29.40
N THR A 1063 -24.88 0.08 -28.31
CA THR A 1063 -25.48 0.13 -26.97
C THR A 1063 -25.75 1.59 -26.56
N VAL A 1064 -27.00 1.91 -26.22
CA VAL A 1064 -27.37 3.22 -25.68
C VAL A 1064 -27.18 3.20 -24.16
N PRO A 1065 -26.33 4.06 -23.56
CA PRO A 1065 -26.15 4.09 -22.11
C PRO A 1065 -27.41 4.61 -21.38
N ASP A 1066 -27.62 4.21 -20.14
CA ASP A 1066 -28.70 4.76 -19.28
C ASP A 1066 -28.58 6.30 -19.21
N PRO A 1067 -29.59 7.08 -19.63
CA PRO A 1067 -29.55 8.54 -19.61
C PRO A 1067 -29.23 9.18 -18.24
N LYS A 1068 -29.39 8.46 -17.13
CA LYS A 1068 -29.00 8.92 -15.78
C LYS A 1068 -27.50 8.78 -15.53
N LEU A 1069 -26.85 7.76 -16.08
CA LEU A 1069 -25.46 7.38 -15.80
C LEU A 1069 -24.50 7.64 -16.99
N ALA A 1070 -25.06 7.91 -18.17
CA ALA A 1070 -24.34 8.17 -19.41
C ALA A 1070 -23.23 9.21 -19.23
N PRO A 1071 -21.97 8.90 -19.62
CA PRO A 1071 -20.85 9.84 -19.57
C PRO A 1071 -21.09 11.10 -20.41
N LYS A 1072 -20.76 12.28 -19.85
CA LYS A 1072 -21.01 13.62 -20.43
C LYS A 1072 -19.69 14.32 -20.73
N LEU A 1073 -19.03 13.86 -21.79
CA LEU A 1073 -17.64 14.23 -22.10
C LEU A 1073 -17.50 15.43 -23.05
N ASP A 1074 -18.56 15.80 -23.77
CA ASP A 1074 -18.47 16.73 -24.90
C ASP A 1074 -18.24 18.20 -24.47
N ASP A 1075 -18.78 18.60 -23.32
CA ASP A 1075 -18.65 19.95 -22.75
C ASP A 1075 -17.41 20.12 -21.84
N ILE A 1076 -16.57 19.09 -21.67
CA ILE A 1076 -15.41 19.15 -20.75
C ILE A 1076 -14.21 19.82 -21.44
N PRO A 1077 -13.75 21.00 -20.96
CA PRO A 1077 -12.56 21.65 -21.49
C PRO A 1077 -11.29 20.88 -21.10
N TYR A 1078 -10.24 21.01 -21.91
CA TYR A 1078 -8.92 20.46 -21.65
C TYR A 1078 -7.84 21.46 -22.06
N GLU A 1079 -6.89 21.71 -21.16
CA GLU A 1079 -5.70 22.52 -21.42
C GLU A 1079 -4.48 21.58 -21.55
N PRO A 1080 -3.78 21.54 -22.69
CA PRO A 1080 -2.63 20.65 -22.87
C PRO A 1080 -1.49 20.94 -21.88
N ARG A 1081 -1.18 19.95 -21.03
CA ARG A 1081 -0.08 20.04 -20.06
C ARG A 1081 1.26 19.57 -20.63
N THR A 1082 2.36 20.15 -20.15
CA THR A 1082 3.70 19.63 -20.39
C THR A 1082 3.93 18.35 -19.57
N PRO A 1083 4.34 17.22 -20.18
CA PRO A 1083 4.67 16.00 -19.45
C PRO A 1083 5.83 16.20 -18.45
N VAL A 1084 5.78 15.53 -17.30
CA VAL A 1084 6.82 15.68 -16.25
C VAL A 1084 8.19 15.19 -16.74
N MET A 1085 8.23 14.17 -17.61
CA MET A 1085 9.46 13.72 -18.26
C MET A 1085 10.07 14.75 -19.21
N GLN A 1086 9.28 15.71 -19.73
CA GLN A 1086 9.79 16.80 -20.55
C GLN A 1086 10.31 17.96 -19.70
N THR A 1087 9.72 18.24 -18.53
CA THR A 1087 10.25 19.27 -17.61
C THR A 1087 11.54 18.85 -16.92
N LEU A 1088 11.85 17.54 -16.89
CA LEU A 1088 13.14 16.97 -16.49
C LEU A 1088 14.26 17.17 -17.54
N GLN A 1089 13.92 17.39 -18.81
CA GLN A 1089 14.88 17.52 -19.92
C GLN A 1089 15.59 18.89 -19.90
N GLY A 1090 16.51 19.04 -18.95
CA GLY A 1090 17.47 20.14 -18.96
C GLY A 1090 18.36 20.13 -20.22
N HIS A 1091 18.99 21.27 -20.50
CA HIS A 1091 19.79 21.51 -21.72
C HIS A 1091 20.93 20.50 -21.97
N SER A 1092 21.30 19.67 -20.99
CA SER A 1092 22.32 18.62 -21.10
C SER A 1092 21.79 17.24 -21.50
N GLU A 1093 20.46 17.00 -21.50
CA GLU A 1093 19.91 15.64 -21.66
C GLU A 1093 19.87 15.16 -23.11
N ASN A 1094 19.54 16.05 -24.04
CA ASN A 1094 19.63 15.77 -25.49
C ASN A 1094 21.08 15.73 -25.99
N ASN A 1095 22.08 15.84 -25.11
CA ASN A 1095 23.48 15.69 -25.48
C ASN A 1095 23.81 14.19 -25.62
N ILE A 1096 23.88 13.72 -26.86
CA ILE A 1096 24.20 12.33 -27.23
C ILE A 1096 25.51 11.84 -26.59
N ALA A 1097 26.44 12.75 -26.25
CA ALA A 1097 27.66 12.42 -25.50
C ALA A 1097 27.40 11.92 -24.07
N PHE A 1098 26.32 12.37 -23.40
CA PHE A 1098 25.95 11.88 -22.07
C PHE A 1098 25.39 10.45 -22.13
N ILE A 1099 24.56 10.14 -23.12
CA ILE A 1099 24.06 8.77 -23.37
C ILE A 1099 25.24 7.84 -23.68
N LYS A 1100 26.15 8.24 -24.57
CA LYS A 1100 27.42 7.51 -24.84
C LYS A 1100 28.24 7.30 -23.56
N ALA A 1101 28.33 8.32 -22.69
CA ALA A 1101 29.03 8.22 -21.40
C ALA A 1101 28.35 7.29 -20.37
N GLN A 1102 27.04 7.04 -20.48
CA GLN A 1102 26.29 6.07 -19.65
C GLN A 1102 26.47 4.63 -20.15
N ILE A 1103 26.63 4.42 -21.47
CA ILE A 1103 26.97 3.11 -22.06
C ILE A 1103 28.43 2.75 -21.78
N ALA A 1104 29.32 3.75 -21.70
CA ALA A 1104 30.75 3.54 -21.62
C ALA A 1104 31.17 2.74 -20.37
N ASN A 1105 31.84 1.61 -20.59
CA ASN A 1105 32.40 0.76 -19.53
C ASN A 1105 33.76 1.30 -19.07
N ASP A 1106 34.64 1.63 -20.02
CA ASP A 1106 36.03 1.99 -19.73
C ASP A 1106 36.20 3.48 -19.40
N ASP A 1107 37.14 3.81 -18.52
CA ASP A 1107 37.49 5.21 -18.21
C ASP A 1107 38.15 5.95 -19.39
N GLN A 1108 38.69 5.20 -20.36
CA GLN A 1108 39.31 5.73 -21.58
C GLN A 1108 38.28 6.21 -22.60
N GLU A 1109 37.26 5.40 -22.92
CA GLU A 1109 36.12 5.79 -23.75
C GLU A 1109 35.48 7.08 -23.20
N LEU A 1110 35.32 7.14 -21.88
CA LEU A 1110 34.83 8.32 -21.17
C LEU A 1110 35.80 9.53 -21.19
N LEU A 1111 37.11 9.32 -21.35
CA LEU A 1111 38.09 10.40 -21.53
C LEU A 1111 38.00 11.00 -22.93
N ASP A 1112 37.79 10.17 -23.95
CA ASP A 1112 37.70 10.62 -25.33
C ASP A 1112 36.39 11.36 -25.60
N ILE A 1113 35.26 10.89 -25.07
CA ILE A 1113 33.98 11.64 -25.04
C ILE A 1113 34.17 13.03 -24.38
N ALA A 1114 34.92 13.10 -23.26
CA ALA A 1114 35.20 14.35 -22.58
C ALA A 1114 36.18 15.27 -23.34
N LYS A 1115 37.05 14.72 -24.21
CA LYS A 1115 37.88 15.53 -25.13
C LYS A 1115 37.03 16.11 -26.24
N ASP A 1116 36.09 15.35 -26.80
CA ASP A 1116 35.28 15.78 -27.93
C ASP A 1116 34.28 16.88 -27.56
N LEU A 1117 33.64 16.78 -26.39
CA LEU A 1117 32.86 17.89 -25.83
C LEU A 1117 33.71 19.17 -25.68
N ARG A 1118 34.94 19.06 -25.17
CA ARG A 1118 35.88 20.20 -25.07
C ARG A 1118 36.37 20.74 -26.42
N LYS A 1119 36.26 19.99 -27.52
CA LYS A 1119 36.52 20.50 -28.88
C LYS A 1119 35.32 21.30 -29.40
N LEU A 1120 34.10 20.91 -29.05
CA LEU A 1120 32.85 21.57 -29.43
C LEU A 1120 32.62 22.88 -28.66
N ASP A 1121 32.92 22.90 -27.36
CA ASP A 1121 32.85 24.10 -26.50
C ASP A 1121 33.99 25.11 -26.77
N ALA A 1122 34.93 24.81 -27.66
CA ALA A 1122 36.06 25.70 -27.95
C ALA A 1122 35.61 26.90 -28.82
N PRO A 1123 35.86 28.16 -28.40
CA PRO A 1123 35.43 29.32 -29.17
C PRO A 1123 36.11 29.34 -30.55
N PRO A 1124 35.39 29.77 -31.61
CA PRO A 1124 35.90 29.73 -32.97
C PRO A 1124 37.17 30.57 -33.09
N LYS A 1125 38.26 29.95 -33.57
CA LYS A 1125 39.55 30.62 -33.75
C LYS A 1125 39.41 31.78 -34.74
N THR A 1126 39.38 33.00 -34.22
CA THR A 1126 39.38 34.22 -35.03
C THR A 1126 40.66 34.27 -35.88
N ARG A 1127 40.50 34.05 -37.19
CA ARG A 1127 41.58 34.26 -38.17
C ARG A 1127 42.01 35.72 -38.10
N ARG A 1128 43.20 35.97 -37.52
CA ARG A 1128 43.89 37.26 -37.67
C ARG A 1128 44.26 37.44 -39.15
N VAL A 1129 43.43 38.17 -39.89
CA VAL A 1129 43.76 38.66 -41.22
C VAL A 1129 44.76 39.80 -41.05
N SER A 1130 45.99 39.61 -41.52
CA SER A 1130 47.05 40.62 -41.47
C SER A 1130 46.85 41.66 -42.58
N PHE A 1131 46.17 42.76 -42.27
CA PHE A 1131 46.12 43.92 -43.16
C PHE A 1131 47.38 44.78 -43.01
N THR A 1132 48.08 45.00 -44.12
CA THR A 1132 49.27 45.84 -44.22
C THR A 1132 48.91 47.29 -44.60
N SER A 1133 49.36 48.24 -43.77
CA SER A 1133 49.74 49.62 -44.12
C SER A 1133 48.80 50.49 -44.99
N ALA A 1134 48.12 51.45 -44.34
CA ALA A 1134 47.87 52.81 -44.85
C ALA A 1134 47.68 53.79 -43.65
N PRO A 1135 47.89 55.12 -43.79
CA PRO A 1135 48.18 56.00 -42.64
C PRO A 1135 46.94 56.60 -41.93
N ARG A 1136 47.16 57.08 -40.70
CA ARG A 1136 46.21 57.91 -39.95
C ARG A 1136 46.31 59.38 -40.36
N TYR A 1137 45.17 60.09 -40.39
CA TYR A 1137 45.13 61.56 -40.32
C TYR A 1137 44.45 62.04 -39.03
N SER A 1138 45.20 62.82 -38.25
CA SER A 1138 44.80 63.94 -37.38
C SER A 1138 43.36 64.09 -36.80
N HIS A 1139 43.28 63.97 -35.46
CA HIS A 1139 42.81 65.03 -34.54
C HIS A 1139 41.26 65.32 -34.40
N PRO A 1140 40.78 66.15 -33.41
CA PRO A 1140 40.18 65.61 -32.16
C PRO A 1140 38.96 66.42 -31.57
N TRP A 1141 38.67 66.29 -30.25
CA TRP A 1141 37.64 67.00 -29.41
C TRP A 1141 36.18 66.53 -29.69
N MET A 1142 35.17 66.57 -28.79
CA MET A 1142 34.93 67.11 -27.42
C MET A 1142 34.00 66.08 -26.66
N VAL A 1143 33.82 65.91 -25.33
CA VAL A 1143 34.06 66.70 -24.08
C VAL A 1143 32.97 67.76 -23.78
N PRO A 1144 32.31 67.83 -22.59
CA PRO A 1144 32.12 66.87 -21.46
C PRO A 1144 30.63 66.77 -20.96
N LEU A 1145 30.37 66.04 -19.85
CA LEU A 1145 29.60 66.51 -18.66
C LEU A 1145 29.36 65.42 -17.59
N ASP A 1146 30.23 65.41 -16.58
CA ASP A 1146 30.04 65.26 -15.11
C ASP A 1146 28.61 64.87 -14.61
N ASP A 1147 28.38 63.72 -13.95
CA ASP A 1147 28.65 63.34 -12.53
C ASP A 1147 27.51 63.74 -11.53
N PRO A 1148 27.34 63.12 -10.33
CA PRO A 1148 28.33 62.35 -9.55
C PRO A 1148 27.95 60.93 -9.07
N ILE A 1149 28.95 60.27 -8.49
CA ILE A 1149 28.96 58.93 -7.89
C ILE A 1149 28.82 58.99 -6.35
N PRO A 1150 28.20 57.97 -5.74
CA PRO A 1150 28.64 57.45 -4.45
C PRO A 1150 28.95 55.93 -4.53
N LEU A 1151 30.01 55.36 -3.96
CA LEU A 1151 31.43 55.70 -3.74
C LEU A 1151 31.90 54.61 -2.76
N ALA A 1152 32.78 53.70 -3.20
CA ALA A 1152 33.28 52.55 -2.45
C ALA A 1152 32.21 51.50 -2.04
N GLU A 1153 32.52 50.23 -1.79
CA GLU A 1153 33.81 49.51 -1.83
C GLU A 1153 33.70 48.42 -2.93
N ALA A 1154 34.56 48.28 -3.95
CA ALA A 1154 35.98 48.58 -4.13
C ALA A 1154 36.92 47.71 -3.28
N ILE A 1155 37.82 46.97 -3.98
CA ILE A 1155 38.88 46.07 -3.48
C ILE A 1155 38.39 44.64 -3.12
N GLY A 1156 38.75 43.68 -3.99
CA GLY A 1156 38.39 42.26 -3.87
C GLY A 1156 39.20 41.32 -4.77
N LEU A 1157 40.45 41.69 -5.10
CA LEU A 1157 41.44 40.78 -5.71
C LEU A 1157 41.99 39.88 -4.57
N GLY A 1158 42.24 38.57 -4.68
CA GLY A 1158 42.24 37.66 -5.84
C GLY A 1158 43.66 37.17 -6.17
N TYR A 1159 43.91 35.86 -6.23
CA TYR A 1159 45.08 35.24 -6.91
C TYR A 1159 44.95 33.72 -7.12
N ASP A 1160 45.68 33.18 -8.10
CA ASP A 1160 45.89 31.75 -8.38
C ASP A 1160 46.83 31.05 -7.37
N ASP A 1161 46.77 29.71 -7.31
CA ASP A 1161 47.92 28.88 -6.91
C ASP A 1161 48.18 27.75 -7.93
N LYS A 1162 49.43 27.69 -8.42
CA LYS A 1162 50.00 26.52 -9.08
C LYS A 1162 51.49 26.32 -8.74
N SER A 1163 51.71 25.56 -7.67
CA SER A 1163 52.68 24.44 -7.63
C SER A 1163 54.17 24.68 -7.34
N GLN A 1164 54.76 23.63 -6.77
CA GLN A 1164 56.19 23.27 -6.64
C GLN A 1164 56.96 23.61 -5.34
N LYS A 1165 57.26 22.50 -4.62
CA LYS A 1165 58.59 22.10 -4.09
C LYS A 1165 59.19 22.82 -2.86
N LYS A 1166 59.09 22.08 -1.74
CA LYS A 1166 60.23 21.46 -0.99
C LYS A 1166 61.10 22.38 -0.09
N ILE A 1167 61.59 21.80 1.02
CA ILE A 1167 62.62 22.34 1.97
C ILE A 1167 62.07 23.44 2.91
N SER A 1168 62.33 23.50 4.23
CA SER A 1168 62.62 22.47 5.25
C SER A 1168 62.36 23.02 6.68
N TRP A 1169 62.23 22.13 7.67
CA TRP A 1169 62.30 22.39 9.13
C TRP A 1169 63.58 23.20 9.52
N PRO A 1170 63.67 23.89 10.70
CA PRO A 1170 63.12 23.44 12.00
C PRO A 1170 62.65 24.46 13.09
N LYS A 1171 61.86 23.91 14.02
CA LYS A 1171 61.83 24.03 15.51
C LYS A 1171 62.16 25.34 16.30
N HIS A 1172 61.46 25.44 17.44
CA HIS A 1172 61.80 26.17 18.70
C HIS A 1172 61.72 27.72 18.66
N SER A 1173 61.39 28.45 19.73
CA SER A 1173 60.70 28.17 21.02
C SER A 1173 60.51 29.50 21.81
N VAL A 1174 59.84 29.50 22.98
CA VAL A 1174 59.96 30.51 24.08
C VAL A 1174 59.35 31.90 23.79
N ASP A 1175 58.59 32.60 24.67
CA ASP A 1175 57.88 32.20 25.91
C ASP A 1175 56.98 33.36 26.46
N VAL A 1176 56.36 33.17 27.64
CA VAL A 1176 56.00 34.20 28.66
C VAL A 1176 54.83 35.20 28.40
N ILE A 1177 53.64 34.79 28.86
CA ILE A 1177 52.84 35.39 29.96
C ILE A 1177 52.62 36.93 30.01
N SER A 1178 51.35 37.38 29.96
CA SER A 1178 50.67 38.00 31.13
C SER A 1178 49.15 38.21 30.97
N LYS A 1179 48.45 38.10 32.11
CA LYS A 1179 47.01 38.39 32.39
C LYS A 1179 46.89 39.84 32.97
N PRO A 1180 45.72 40.46 33.28
CA PRO A 1180 44.48 39.82 33.80
C PRO A 1180 43.09 40.48 33.61
N ASN A 1181 42.04 39.74 34.04
CA ASN A 1181 40.72 40.23 34.54
C ASN A 1181 39.83 41.00 33.51
N VAL A 1182 38.54 41.31 33.75
CA VAL A 1182 37.68 41.37 34.97
C VAL A 1182 36.33 40.68 34.73
N SER A 1183 35.73 40.15 35.80
CA SER A 1183 34.34 39.68 35.87
C SER A 1183 33.46 40.61 36.71
N THR A 1184 32.22 40.90 36.28
CA THR A 1184 30.97 41.13 37.07
C THR A 1184 29.94 41.90 36.23
N GLY A 1185 28.67 41.91 36.65
CA GLY A 1185 27.64 42.83 36.13
C GLY A 1185 26.49 42.15 35.40
N SER A 1186 25.52 41.61 36.15
CA SER A 1186 24.25 41.11 35.63
C SER A 1186 23.22 42.21 35.41
N LEU A 1187 22.46 42.14 34.33
CA LEU A 1187 20.99 42.15 34.34
C LEU A 1187 20.45 41.46 33.09
#